data_AF-A0A1M7N3Q1-F1
#
_entry.id   AF-A0A1M7N3Q1-F1
#
_cell.length_a   1.000
_cell.length_b   1.000
_cell.length_c   1.000
_cell.angle_alpha   90.00
_cell.angle_beta   90.00
_cell.angle_gamma   90.00
#
_symmetry.space_group_name_H-M   'P 1'
#
loop_
_entity.id
_entity.type
_entity.pdbx_description
1 polymer ?
#
loop_
_entity_poly.entity_id
_entity_poly.type
_entity_poly.pdbx_seq_one_letter_code
_entity_poly.pdbx_strand_id
1 'polypeptide(L)'
;MRPYFFHISLYDLASMGTLFSGLTLALLLGFAKRPGQAANLFLSSALAVIVLKTGGLSPFFLPALGPLLYFYVRQLTWPDRRFRWKDKLHFCSLLVGFWMPAWLILVLVMTYLYLSHRLIEDFYRRLQPVLMDRPRFAFRSLDRSLLLLGLLCVLSLFNAIFYLTLAFVLIGMAVEAMLKPDSSVQLAMPITDRSDAKEKSRRLKEVVAANCLYEDAELTLATLAVKLMIHPHDLSRIINLGLEKNFSDFINEFRVREVARKMRDPIYDRLTLLGIAYESGFNSKRTFNRVFKEMTGKTPVEYKNYLKKGGPIDKLAPLSRIRPVILRSESLPNWAPETLKRNIMIRNYLKIAYRQLLRQKMYATVKIGGFALGISACLLIGLYIHNEMTFDRFYPGADRIFRVVGDGEMSRGLAWPAPMSKAIQQDFPEVQFAGRMRLINSYLGHAELRPAEASQNTYEQGIIYIDESFFSAFKLPMVYGDGATALKEPQTLVISKTMADKYYRGQNPLGRVMYIDNDQSHPYRIGGVMADIPANSHLHPFNFFITLSGMEFGAGEQNSWRWYNYIQYIKLKAGTNVAAFEEKLNIGLRKNYWMPEARKGGAQDPKKEAGKFHVYLQPVPDINLYSYDFSDGLTNGDIRFVWLFGAVALFILIIACINFINLSTAKSAGRAKEVGLRKVVGSYRSSLIAQFLTESLIYSFISFILGIIAAWLLLPYFNSIAAKSLTMPWFEWWFVPVILLSTLVVGTLAGLYPAFYLSGFSPGQVLKGTISTGSKNPVLRNGLVVFQFAASIILIISTIVIYNQMHFILNRKVGFDKDQVMILQSTNTLGNQNIRNFKTELNKIAAVKSVSISDYLPVNGTARNGNAFFKEGREKIEPPVLGQIWQVDDTYLQTLGIKLIEGRNFSYELADDTAGRSIIINQSMAQKLGLKHPVGARISDNGIFTVIGVMQDFNYESMRGEIGPVVLHYALSTSMMTVKLRGGDVQNAIANISALWKKYSPNQPIRYTFLDEDFANMYADVTRTGKIFTSFAVLAIIIACLGLFALSAFLAEQRSKEIGIRKVLGASVQGITTLLSLDFVKLVMVAILIASPIAWWTMHQWLQNFAYRVTISWWMFALAGLGVVLIALITVSFQSIKAALANPVKSLRSE
;
A
#
# COMPACT_ATOMS: atom_id res chain seq x y z
N MET A 1 -20.22 -19.63 0.75
CA MET A 1 -19.01 -19.35 1.58
C MET A 1 -18.14 -18.26 0.92
N ARG A 2 -17.69 -17.24 1.67
CA ARG A 2 -16.93 -16.07 1.18
C ARG A 2 -15.41 -16.30 1.30
N PRO A 3 -14.63 -16.56 0.23
CA PRO A 3 -13.18 -16.55 0.31
C PRO A 3 -12.70 -15.12 0.06
N TYR A 4 -12.72 -14.29 1.11
CA TYR A 4 -12.12 -12.96 1.08
C TYR A 4 -10.59 -13.08 1.03
N PHE A 5 -10.05 -12.97 -0.18
CA PHE A 5 -8.62 -13.05 -0.49
C PHE A 5 -7.76 -11.99 0.22
N PHE A 6 -8.41 -10.96 0.75
CA PHE A 6 -7.84 -9.96 1.64
C PHE A 6 -8.92 -9.50 2.61
N HIS A 7 -9.20 -10.27 3.66
CA HIS A 7 -9.43 -9.58 4.92
C HIS A 7 -8.07 -8.99 5.32
N ILE A 8 -7.65 -7.90 4.67
CA ILE A 8 -6.71 -6.98 5.32
C ILE A 8 -7.58 -6.29 6.35
N SER A 9 -7.69 -6.92 7.50
CA SER A 9 -8.25 -6.25 8.66
C SER A 9 -7.37 -5.03 8.94
N LEU A 10 -7.91 -4.05 9.66
CA LEU A 10 -7.09 -2.93 10.15
C LEU A 10 -5.86 -3.44 10.92
N TYR A 11 -5.97 -4.63 11.53
CA TYR A 11 -4.89 -5.34 12.18
C TYR A 11 -3.79 -5.81 11.20
N ASP A 12 -4.13 -6.36 10.03
CA ASP A 12 -3.13 -6.80 9.06
C ASP A 12 -2.34 -5.63 8.48
N LEU A 13 -3.04 -4.52 8.18
CA LEU A 13 -2.44 -3.27 7.73
C LEU A 13 -1.54 -2.66 8.82
N ALA A 14 -2.01 -2.66 10.07
CA ALA A 14 -1.21 -2.24 11.21
C ALA A 14 -0.01 -3.18 11.43
N SER A 15 -0.17 -4.50 11.29
CA SER A 15 0.88 -5.49 11.49
C SER A 15 1.97 -5.35 10.43
N MET A 16 1.63 -5.12 9.16
CA MET A 16 2.59 -4.83 8.10
C MET A 16 3.31 -3.51 8.35
N GLY A 17 2.59 -2.46 8.74
CA GLY A 17 3.19 -1.18 9.11
C GLY A 17 4.16 -1.31 10.30
N THR A 18 3.80 -2.13 11.30
CA THR A 18 4.62 -2.39 12.49
C THR A 18 5.81 -3.28 12.15
N LEU A 19 5.62 -4.31 11.30
CA LEU A 19 6.67 -5.15 10.76
C LEU A 19 7.74 -4.28 10.12
N PHE A 20 7.30 -3.43 9.21
CA PHE A 20 8.17 -2.60 8.41
C PHE A 20 8.87 -1.53 9.27
N SER A 21 8.11 -0.71 9.99
CA SER A 21 8.67 0.37 10.84
C SER A 21 9.54 -0.18 11.97
N GLY A 22 9.15 -1.30 12.58
CA GLY A 22 9.91 -2.00 13.61
C GLY A 22 11.24 -2.55 13.09
N LEU A 23 11.27 -3.20 11.92
CA LEU A 23 12.51 -3.75 11.36
C LEU A 23 13.48 -2.65 10.94
N THR A 24 12.96 -1.56 10.35
CA THR A 24 13.78 -0.39 10.00
C THR A 24 14.43 0.24 11.24
N LEU A 25 13.65 0.45 12.32
CA LEU A 25 14.17 0.97 13.58
C LEU A 25 15.17 0.02 14.24
N ALA A 26 14.91 -1.29 14.23
CA ALA A 26 15.82 -2.29 14.76
C ALA A 26 17.18 -2.24 14.05
N LEU A 27 17.19 -2.23 12.71
CA LEU A 27 18.42 -2.16 11.92
C LEU A 27 19.17 -0.85 12.16
N LEU A 28 18.46 0.28 12.17
CA LEU A 28 19.07 1.58 12.47
C LEU A 28 19.68 1.64 13.87
N LEU A 29 19.03 1.01 14.87
CA LEU A 29 19.52 0.95 16.24
C LEU A 29 20.78 0.07 16.35
N GLY A 30 20.81 -1.05 15.64
CA GLY A 30 21.94 -1.98 15.63
C GLY A 30 23.19 -1.40 14.93
N PHE A 31 23.01 -0.63 13.86
CA PHE A 31 24.12 -0.02 13.10
C PHE A 31 24.57 1.36 13.61
N ALA A 32 23.88 1.93 14.61
CA ALA A 32 24.26 3.22 15.18
C ALA A 32 25.56 3.11 16.00
N LYS A 33 26.65 3.75 15.53
CA LYS A 33 27.87 3.95 16.33
C LYS A 33 27.61 5.02 17.39
N ARG A 34 27.24 4.63 18.62
CA ARG A 34 26.95 5.51 19.76
C ARG A 34 27.53 4.96 21.09
N PRO A 35 27.73 5.81 22.12
CA PRO A 35 28.00 5.34 23.49
C PRO A 35 26.91 4.36 23.94
N GLY A 36 27.28 3.20 24.48
CA GLY A 36 26.31 2.15 24.84
C GLY A 36 25.87 1.24 23.69
N GLN A 37 26.64 1.16 22.59
CA GLN A 37 26.37 0.31 21.42
C GLN A 37 25.98 -1.14 21.77
N ALA A 38 26.62 -1.74 22.78
CA ALA A 38 26.28 -3.09 23.24
C ALA A 38 24.84 -3.21 23.75
N ALA A 39 24.35 -2.22 24.51
CA ALA A 39 22.97 -2.19 25.00
C ALA A 39 21.98 -2.04 23.82
N ASN A 40 22.27 -1.12 22.90
CA ASN A 40 21.44 -0.86 21.72
C ASN A 40 21.32 -2.09 20.80
N LEU A 41 22.37 -2.93 20.72
CA LEU A 41 22.33 -4.18 19.96
C LEU A 41 21.33 -5.19 20.54
N PHE A 42 21.25 -5.29 21.87
CA PHE A 42 20.29 -6.16 22.56
C PHE A 42 18.85 -5.65 22.38
N LEU A 43 18.60 -4.34 22.51
CA LEU A 43 17.28 -3.76 22.26
C LEU A 43 16.86 -3.87 20.79
N SER A 44 17.80 -3.70 19.85
CA SER A 44 17.60 -3.90 18.40
C SER A 44 17.16 -5.33 18.11
N SER A 45 17.85 -6.30 18.69
CA SER A 45 17.53 -7.72 18.53
C SER A 45 16.16 -8.05 19.15
N ALA A 46 15.84 -7.51 20.34
CA ALA A 46 14.53 -7.72 20.97
C ALA A 46 13.38 -7.16 20.13
N LEU A 47 13.59 -5.97 19.53
CA LEU A 47 12.65 -5.37 18.62
C LEU A 47 12.47 -6.21 17.35
N ALA A 48 13.54 -6.73 16.75
CA ALA A 48 13.43 -7.59 15.57
C ALA A 48 12.62 -8.88 15.87
N VAL A 49 12.84 -9.49 17.03
CA VAL A 49 12.11 -10.69 17.47
C VAL A 49 10.60 -10.45 17.53
N ILE A 50 10.16 -9.37 18.20
CA ILE A 50 8.72 -9.13 18.37
C ILE A 50 8.04 -8.74 17.05
N VAL A 51 8.74 -7.96 16.23
CA VAL A 51 8.24 -7.43 14.96
C VAL A 51 8.07 -8.56 13.94
N LEU A 52 9.00 -9.52 13.91
CA LEU A 52 8.87 -10.74 13.09
C LEU A 52 7.71 -11.63 13.57
N LYS A 53 7.47 -11.71 14.89
CA LYS A 53 6.30 -12.41 15.44
C LYS A 53 4.99 -11.73 15.03
N THR A 54 4.92 -10.40 15.07
CA THR A 54 3.70 -9.65 14.71
C THR A 54 3.33 -9.78 13.24
N GLY A 55 4.32 -9.90 12.35
CA GLY A 55 4.05 -10.13 10.91
C GLY A 55 4.03 -11.60 10.49
N GLY A 56 3.89 -12.53 11.45
CA GLY A 56 3.68 -13.95 11.16
C GLY A 56 4.90 -14.71 10.61
N LEU A 57 6.10 -14.12 10.63
CA LEU A 57 7.26 -14.65 9.92
C LEU A 57 8.05 -15.74 10.68
N SER A 58 7.87 -15.90 12.00
CA SER A 58 8.31 -17.11 12.76
C SER A 58 8.15 -16.95 14.29
N PRO A 59 7.60 -17.94 15.04
CA PRO A 59 7.59 -17.95 16.51
C PRO A 59 8.93 -18.37 17.15
N PHE A 60 9.90 -18.86 16.37
CA PHE A 60 11.11 -19.51 16.87
C PHE A 60 11.98 -18.63 17.76
N PHE A 61 12.01 -17.33 17.49
CA PHE A 61 12.89 -16.41 18.21
C PHE A 61 12.27 -15.80 19.47
N LEU A 62 10.98 -16.05 19.75
CA LEU A 62 10.26 -15.49 20.89
C LEU A 62 10.92 -15.77 22.26
N PRO A 63 11.50 -16.96 22.53
CA PRO A 63 12.20 -17.24 23.78
C PRO A 63 13.41 -16.35 24.05
N ALA A 64 13.97 -15.71 23.02
CA ALA A 64 15.10 -14.79 23.16
C ALA A 64 14.70 -13.42 23.73
N LEU A 65 13.41 -13.05 23.68
CA LEU A 65 12.93 -11.71 24.04
C LEU A 65 13.30 -11.33 25.49
N GLY A 66 13.06 -12.23 26.45
CA GLY A 66 13.37 -12.03 27.87
C GLY A 66 14.87 -11.79 28.12
N PRO A 67 15.75 -12.73 27.73
CA PRO A 67 17.20 -12.55 27.84
C PRO A 67 17.71 -11.27 27.20
N LEU A 68 17.23 -10.91 25.99
CA LEU A 68 17.65 -9.69 25.29
C LEU A 68 17.31 -8.42 26.09
N LEU A 69 16.10 -8.32 26.65
CA LEU A 69 15.70 -7.18 27.48
C LEU A 69 16.49 -7.12 28.79
N TYR A 70 16.78 -8.27 29.40
CA TYR A 70 17.62 -8.34 30.60
C TYR A 70 19.04 -7.82 30.34
N PHE A 71 19.69 -8.24 29.26
CA PHE A 71 21.03 -7.77 28.93
C PHE A 71 21.04 -6.28 28.52
N TYR A 72 19.97 -5.79 27.90
CA TYR A 72 19.80 -4.35 27.67
C TYR A 72 19.82 -3.55 28.99
N VAL A 73 19.01 -3.96 29.98
CA VAL A 73 18.94 -3.29 31.29
C VAL A 73 20.23 -3.46 32.09
N ARG A 74 20.87 -4.63 32.02
CA ARG A 74 22.16 -4.90 32.68
C ARG A 74 23.27 -4.01 32.14
N GLN A 75 23.33 -3.80 30.84
CA GLN A 75 24.36 -2.96 30.22
C GLN A 75 24.15 -1.47 30.52
N LEU A 76 22.90 -1.04 30.75
CA LEU A 76 22.57 0.32 31.19
C LEU A 76 22.88 0.57 32.66
N THR A 77 22.66 -0.42 33.53
CA THR A 77 22.89 -0.31 34.98
C THR A 77 24.36 -0.53 35.35
N TRP A 78 25.09 -1.39 34.64
CA TRP A 78 26.53 -1.64 34.81
C TRP A 78 27.29 -1.60 33.47
N PRO A 79 27.66 -0.40 32.98
CA PRO A 79 28.34 -0.26 31.70
C PRO A 79 29.73 -0.92 31.64
N ASP A 80 30.43 -1.06 32.77
CA ASP A 80 31.81 -1.60 32.83
C ASP A 80 31.90 -3.14 32.78
N ARG A 81 30.77 -3.84 32.90
CA ARG A 81 30.75 -5.31 32.99
C ARG A 81 30.70 -5.94 31.59
N ARG A 82 31.80 -6.58 31.17
CA ARG A 82 31.90 -7.27 29.87
C ARG A 82 31.03 -8.55 29.81
N PHE A 83 30.47 -8.83 28.64
CA PHE A 83 29.71 -10.05 28.33
C PHE A 83 30.64 -11.29 28.40
N ARG A 84 30.34 -12.25 29.27
CA ARG A 84 31.17 -13.45 29.53
C ARG A 84 30.59 -14.69 28.85
N TRP A 85 31.39 -15.76 28.72
CA TRP A 85 30.94 -17.01 28.09
C TRP A 85 29.73 -17.65 28.79
N LYS A 86 29.67 -17.57 30.13
CA LYS A 86 28.52 -18.02 30.94
C LYS A 86 27.22 -17.29 30.60
N ASP A 87 27.29 -16.04 30.10
CA ASP A 87 26.11 -15.27 29.73
C ASP A 87 25.39 -15.85 28.48
N LYS A 88 26.10 -16.65 27.65
CA LYS A 88 25.50 -17.33 26.48
C LYS A 88 24.49 -18.41 26.88
N LEU A 89 24.61 -18.99 28.07
CA LEU A 89 23.71 -20.04 28.55
C LEU A 89 22.28 -19.55 28.72
N HIS A 90 22.06 -18.26 28.94
CA HIS A 90 20.73 -17.64 29.00
C HIS A 90 19.95 -17.72 27.67
N PHE A 91 20.61 -18.08 26.57
CA PHE A 91 19.99 -18.26 25.25
C PHE A 91 19.75 -19.74 24.87
N CYS A 92 20.02 -20.71 25.75
CA CYS A 92 19.79 -22.13 25.46
C CYS A 92 18.31 -22.46 25.18
N SER A 93 17.38 -21.63 25.65
CA SER A 93 15.94 -21.75 25.36
C SER A 93 15.61 -21.59 23.87
N LEU A 94 16.47 -20.97 23.06
CA LEU A 94 16.31 -20.92 21.59
C LEU A 94 16.42 -22.30 20.94
N LEU A 95 17.25 -23.21 21.48
CA LEU A 95 17.44 -24.55 20.91
C LEU A 95 16.22 -25.46 21.14
N VAL A 96 15.50 -25.23 22.25
CA VAL A 96 14.34 -26.05 22.67
C VAL A 96 13.02 -25.36 22.30
N GLY A 97 13.06 -24.12 21.81
CA GLY A 97 11.88 -23.28 21.56
C GLY A 97 10.85 -23.86 20.59
N PHE A 98 11.26 -24.78 19.71
CA PHE A 98 10.35 -25.50 18.81
C PHE A 98 9.38 -26.45 19.55
N TRP A 99 9.82 -26.97 20.69
CA TRP A 99 9.10 -27.97 21.49
C TRP A 99 8.42 -27.36 22.74
N MET A 100 8.61 -26.06 22.98
CA MET A 100 8.05 -25.39 24.14
C MET A 100 6.63 -24.88 23.85
N PRO A 101 5.64 -25.19 24.71
CA PRO A 101 4.32 -24.61 24.58
C PRO A 101 4.36 -23.10 24.91
N ALA A 102 3.50 -22.32 24.25
CA ALA A 102 3.54 -20.85 24.28
C ALA A 102 3.49 -20.24 25.69
N TRP A 103 2.75 -20.86 26.62
CA TRP A 103 2.66 -20.41 28.01
C TRP A 103 4.02 -20.50 28.75
N LEU A 104 4.84 -21.48 28.41
CA LEU A 104 6.13 -21.74 29.05
C LEU A 104 7.20 -20.74 28.57
N ILE A 105 7.15 -20.36 27.29
CA ILE A 105 7.94 -19.24 26.73
C ILE A 105 7.62 -17.94 27.46
N LEU A 106 6.36 -17.73 27.80
CA LEU A 106 5.86 -16.53 28.46
C LEU A 106 6.32 -16.43 29.93
N VAL A 107 6.26 -17.55 30.66
CA VAL A 107 6.84 -17.66 32.01
C VAL A 107 8.33 -17.32 32.00
N LEU A 108 9.05 -17.74 30.96
CA LEU A 108 10.46 -17.45 30.77
C LEU A 108 10.70 -15.94 30.50
N VAL A 109 9.91 -15.33 29.61
CA VAL A 109 9.99 -13.87 29.37
C VAL A 109 9.68 -13.08 30.65
N MET A 110 8.66 -13.48 31.41
CA MET A 110 8.25 -12.82 32.66
C MET A 110 9.33 -12.91 33.75
N THR A 111 9.98 -14.06 33.89
CA THR A 111 11.08 -14.21 34.85
C THR A 111 12.25 -13.27 34.52
N TYR A 112 12.60 -13.10 33.25
CA TYR A 112 13.64 -12.13 32.85
C TYR A 112 13.22 -10.67 33.00
N LEU A 113 11.95 -10.32 32.76
CA LEU A 113 11.44 -8.98 33.03
C LEU A 113 11.48 -8.64 34.52
N TYR A 114 11.13 -9.60 35.39
CA TYR A 114 11.25 -9.46 36.84
C TYR A 114 12.71 -9.28 37.27
N LEU A 115 13.64 -10.08 36.72
CA LEU A 115 15.08 -9.90 36.98
C LEU A 115 15.59 -8.53 36.52
N SER A 116 15.04 -8.00 35.42
CA SER A 116 15.36 -6.66 34.91
C SER A 116 14.88 -5.56 35.84
N HIS A 117 13.66 -5.69 36.37
CA HIS A 117 13.12 -4.78 37.38
C HIS A 117 13.98 -4.78 38.66
N ARG A 118 14.38 -5.96 39.14
CA ARG A 118 15.26 -6.10 40.31
C ARG A 118 16.63 -5.45 40.10
N LEU A 119 17.21 -5.51 38.89
CA LEU A 119 18.44 -4.79 38.57
C LEU A 119 18.29 -3.26 38.71
N ILE A 120 17.14 -2.72 38.31
CA ILE A 120 16.83 -1.29 38.44
C ILE A 120 16.64 -0.92 39.91
N GLU A 121 15.93 -1.74 40.70
CA GLU A 121 15.82 -1.54 42.15
C GLU A 121 17.18 -1.59 42.84
N ASP A 122 18.00 -2.59 42.53
CA ASP A 122 19.35 -2.72 43.11
C ASP A 122 20.23 -1.52 42.74
N PHE A 123 20.07 -0.95 41.55
CA PHE A 123 20.70 0.30 41.16
C PHE A 123 20.20 1.49 42.00
N TYR A 124 18.90 1.60 42.20
CA TYR A 124 18.32 2.67 43.04
C TYR A 124 18.69 2.53 44.52
N ARG A 125 18.78 1.31 45.06
CA ARG A 125 19.23 1.06 46.44
C ARG A 125 20.69 1.48 46.67
N ARG A 126 21.53 1.46 45.62
CA ARG A 126 22.92 1.96 45.69
C ARG A 126 23.03 3.49 45.66
N LEU A 127 22.00 4.20 45.23
CA LEU A 127 21.93 5.66 45.23
C LEU A 127 21.38 6.16 46.58
N GLN A 128 22.25 6.63 47.49
CA GLN A 128 21.82 7.27 48.76
C GLN A 128 20.93 8.51 48.51
N PRO A 129 20.05 8.91 49.47
CA PRO A 129 19.11 10.01 49.27
C PRO A 129 19.83 11.35 49.07
N VAL A 130 19.76 11.90 47.86
CA VAL A 130 20.34 13.19 47.47
C VAL A 130 19.23 14.22 47.23
N LEU A 131 19.43 15.47 47.66
CA LEU A 131 18.46 16.57 47.63
C LEU A 131 18.20 17.17 46.22
N MET A 132 18.52 16.44 45.16
CA MET A 132 18.10 16.78 43.80
C MET A 132 17.46 15.56 43.14
N ASP A 133 16.21 15.71 42.71
CA ASP A 133 15.33 14.66 42.19
C ASP A 133 15.77 14.00 40.87
N ARG A 134 16.72 14.58 40.14
CA ARG A 134 17.07 14.16 38.78
C ARG A 134 17.57 12.71 38.61
N PRO A 135 18.45 12.15 39.46
CA PRO A 135 18.95 10.79 39.30
C PRO A 135 17.91 9.72 39.70
N ARG A 136 16.92 10.03 40.56
CA ARG A 136 15.81 9.13 40.89
C ARG A 136 14.88 8.87 39.69
N PHE A 137 14.82 9.79 38.73
CA PHE A 137 13.98 9.65 37.54
C PHE A 137 14.67 9.05 36.31
N ALA A 138 15.96 8.69 36.39
CA ALA A 138 16.75 8.27 35.22
C ALA A 138 16.22 7.00 34.53
N PHE A 139 15.75 6.00 35.30
CA PHE A 139 15.22 4.74 34.77
C PHE A 139 13.69 4.60 34.92
N ARG A 140 12.98 5.63 35.36
CA ARG A 140 11.53 5.57 35.60
C ARG A 140 10.71 5.28 34.34
N SER A 141 11.13 5.80 33.18
CA SER A 141 10.49 5.49 31.88
C SER A 141 10.72 4.03 31.48
N LEU A 142 11.96 3.54 31.68
CA LEU A 142 12.36 2.17 31.38
C LEU A 142 11.62 1.16 32.27
N ASP A 143 11.54 1.44 33.56
CA ASP A 143 10.88 0.58 34.55
C ASP A 143 9.37 0.44 34.28
N ARG A 144 8.69 1.57 33.99
CA ARG A 144 7.30 1.56 33.54
C ARG A 144 7.10 0.78 32.23
N SER A 145 8.04 0.89 31.29
CA SER A 145 7.99 0.16 30.02
C SER A 145 8.15 -1.35 30.24
N LEU A 146 9.01 -1.78 31.16
CA LEU A 146 9.20 -3.20 31.51
C LEU A 146 7.96 -3.79 32.21
N LEU A 147 7.34 -3.05 33.13
CA LEU A 147 6.08 -3.46 33.76
C LEU A 147 4.94 -3.56 32.73
N LEU A 148 4.83 -2.58 31.84
CA LEU A 148 3.86 -2.60 30.74
C LEU A 148 4.11 -3.79 29.79
N LEU A 149 5.37 -4.06 29.43
CA LEU A 149 5.76 -5.24 28.64
C LEU A 149 5.33 -6.55 29.32
N GLY A 150 5.49 -6.66 30.64
CA GLY A 150 5.04 -7.82 31.41
C GLY A 150 3.52 -8.01 31.37
N LEU A 151 2.75 -6.93 31.60
CA LEU A 151 1.29 -6.95 31.50
C LEU A 151 0.80 -7.32 30.10
N LEU A 152 1.42 -6.74 29.07
CA LEU A 152 1.09 -7.02 27.67
C LEU A 152 1.45 -8.45 27.26
N CYS A 153 2.54 -9.02 27.79
CA CYS A 153 2.85 -10.43 27.59
C CYS A 153 1.72 -11.31 28.14
N VAL A 154 1.20 -11.04 29.35
CA VAL A 154 0.08 -11.83 29.91
C VAL A 154 -1.19 -11.69 29.07
N LEU A 155 -1.52 -10.46 28.65
CA LEU A 155 -2.70 -10.22 27.80
C LEU A 155 -2.59 -10.89 26.42
N SER A 156 -1.37 -11.09 25.90
CA SER A 156 -1.13 -11.77 24.63
C SER A 156 -1.53 -13.26 24.61
N LEU A 157 -1.81 -13.88 25.77
CA LEU A 157 -2.40 -15.22 25.86
C LEU A 157 -3.85 -15.26 25.39
N PHE A 158 -4.59 -14.16 25.60
CA PHE A 158 -6.01 -14.09 25.32
C PHE A 158 -6.30 -13.55 23.92
N ASN A 159 -5.43 -12.69 23.38
CA ASN A 159 -5.62 -12.09 22.06
C ASN A 159 -4.29 -11.72 21.38
N ALA A 160 -4.15 -12.08 20.10
CA ALA A 160 -2.97 -11.76 19.29
C ALA A 160 -2.74 -10.25 19.09
N ILE A 161 -3.76 -9.41 19.29
CA ILE A 161 -3.66 -7.96 19.18
C ILE A 161 -2.64 -7.36 20.15
N PHE A 162 -2.39 -8.01 21.29
CA PHE A 162 -1.43 -7.53 22.28
C PHE A 162 0.03 -7.72 21.87
N TYR A 163 0.33 -8.57 20.88
CA TYR A 163 1.67 -8.60 20.27
C TYR A 163 1.95 -7.31 19.49
N LEU A 164 0.94 -6.73 18.84
CA LEU A 164 1.04 -5.45 18.15
C LEU A 164 1.37 -4.32 19.13
N THR A 165 0.69 -4.29 20.28
CA THR A 165 0.98 -3.30 21.32
C THR A 165 2.34 -3.53 21.96
N LEU A 166 2.79 -4.78 22.14
CA LEU A 166 4.15 -5.11 22.60
C LEU A 166 5.21 -4.51 21.66
N ALA A 167 4.99 -4.65 20.34
CA ALA A 167 5.87 -4.07 19.33
C ALA A 167 5.88 -2.54 19.38
N PHE A 168 4.74 -1.88 19.58
CA PHE A 168 4.67 -0.42 19.76
C PHE A 168 5.48 0.06 20.98
N VAL A 169 5.45 -0.68 22.09
CA VAL A 169 6.22 -0.33 23.30
C VAL A 169 7.71 -0.47 23.03
N LEU A 170 8.15 -1.55 22.36
CA LEU A 170 9.55 -1.73 21.98
C LEU A 170 10.02 -0.71 20.93
N ILE A 171 9.15 -0.32 19.98
CA ILE A 171 9.38 0.81 19.07
C ILE A 171 9.57 2.09 19.88
N GLY A 172 8.71 2.36 20.87
CA GLY A 172 8.83 3.51 21.77
C GLY A 172 10.15 3.52 22.54
N MET A 173 10.56 2.37 23.09
CA MET A 173 11.86 2.22 23.78
C MET A 173 13.04 2.44 22.84
N ALA A 174 12.99 1.90 21.61
CA ALA A 174 14.02 2.10 20.60
C ALA A 174 14.12 3.59 20.19
N VAL A 175 12.97 4.23 19.98
CA VAL A 175 12.89 5.67 19.68
C VAL A 175 13.42 6.50 20.86
N GLU A 176 13.09 6.17 22.11
CA GLU A 176 13.64 6.86 23.30
C GLU A 176 15.15 6.70 23.41
N ALA A 177 15.68 5.47 23.24
CA ALA A 177 17.12 5.20 23.23
C ALA A 177 17.83 5.96 22.10
N MET A 178 17.18 6.15 20.95
CA MET A 178 17.69 6.94 19.84
C MET A 178 17.56 8.46 20.03
N LEU A 179 16.64 8.93 20.85
CA LEU A 179 16.41 10.35 21.12
C LEU A 179 17.20 10.87 22.32
N LYS A 180 17.68 10.01 23.22
CA LYS A 180 18.50 10.42 24.36
C LYS A 180 19.80 11.09 23.85
N PRO A 181 20.11 12.32 24.29
CA PRO A 181 21.36 12.98 23.93
C PRO A 181 22.55 12.20 24.50
N ASP A 182 23.69 12.23 23.79
CA ASP A 182 25.01 11.80 24.30
C ASP A 182 25.45 12.75 25.44
N SER A 183 24.68 12.81 26.51
CA SER A 183 25.09 13.50 27.72
C SER A 183 26.05 12.57 28.45
N SER A 184 27.32 12.94 28.40
CA SER A 184 28.43 12.48 29.24
C SER A 184 28.21 12.75 30.73
N VAL A 185 27.00 12.53 31.23
CA VAL A 185 26.73 12.42 32.67
C VAL A 185 26.86 10.94 32.97
N GLN A 186 28.10 10.47 33.06
CA GLN A 186 28.36 9.37 33.98
C GLN A 186 27.82 9.85 35.32
N LEU A 187 26.81 9.17 35.86
CA LEU A 187 26.48 9.28 37.28
C LEU A 187 27.72 8.84 38.04
N ALA A 188 28.61 9.78 38.33
CA ALA A 188 29.85 9.51 39.03
C ALA A 188 29.49 8.99 40.43
N MET A 189 29.98 7.79 40.76
CA MET A 189 29.98 7.30 42.13
C MET A 189 30.76 8.27 43.04
N PRO A 190 30.45 8.32 44.34
CA PRO A 190 31.07 9.26 45.27
C PRO A 190 32.60 9.16 45.24
N ILE A 191 33.26 10.33 45.32
CA ILE A 191 34.72 10.47 45.36
C ILE A 191 35.28 9.59 46.48
N THR A 192 36.07 8.57 46.14
CA THR A 192 36.65 7.62 47.12
C THR A 192 38.14 7.87 47.36
N ASP A 193 38.83 8.60 46.47
CA ASP A 193 40.28 8.79 46.52
C ASP A 193 40.70 10.27 46.73
N ARG A 194 41.76 10.49 47.53
CA ARG A 194 42.33 11.80 47.90
C ARG A 194 43.04 12.47 46.72
N SER A 195 43.48 11.67 45.74
CA SER A 195 44.10 12.13 44.48
C SER A 195 43.08 12.89 43.59
N ASP A 196 41.90 12.31 43.37
CA ASP A 196 40.80 12.88 42.58
C ASP A 196 40.24 14.16 43.22
N ALA A 197 40.19 14.22 44.56
CA ALA A 197 39.80 15.43 45.28
C ALA A 197 40.78 16.61 45.05
N LYS A 198 42.09 16.35 44.95
CA LYS A 198 43.11 17.39 44.66
C LYS A 198 43.02 17.92 43.23
N GLU A 199 42.73 17.08 42.24
CA GLU A 199 42.59 17.56 40.87
C GLU A 199 41.30 18.37 40.68
N LYS A 200 40.18 17.91 41.27
CA LYS A 200 38.91 18.64 41.26
C LYS A 200 39.01 19.97 42.01
N SER A 201 39.77 20.04 43.10
CA SER A 201 39.95 21.28 43.85
C SER A 201 40.79 22.32 43.10
N ARG A 202 41.75 21.88 42.27
CA ARG A 202 42.50 22.76 41.37
C ARG A 202 41.58 23.40 40.31
N ARG A 203 40.74 22.60 39.64
CA ARG A 203 39.75 23.14 38.67
C ARG A 203 38.72 24.04 39.35
N LEU A 204 38.31 23.72 40.57
CA LEU A 204 37.41 24.56 41.36
C LEU A 204 38.01 25.97 41.59
N LYS A 205 39.30 26.06 41.94
CA LYS A 205 40.01 27.35 42.07
C LYS A 205 39.98 28.14 40.77
N GLU A 206 40.25 27.49 39.64
CA GLU A 206 40.26 28.12 38.31
C GLU A 206 38.87 28.67 37.93
N VAL A 207 37.80 27.91 38.16
CA VAL A 207 36.43 28.32 37.80
C VAL A 207 35.91 29.44 38.71
N VAL A 208 36.21 29.39 40.01
CA VAL A 208 35.84 30.45 40.97
C VAL A 208 36.57 31.75 40.65
N ALA A 209 37.85 31.67 40.27
CA ALA A 209 38.64 32.82 39.84
C ALA A 209 38.16 33.39 38.51
N ALA A 210 37.99 32.55 37.48
CA ALA A 210 37.66 32.98 36.12
C ALA A 210 36.29 33.68 36.02
N ASN A 211 35.35 33.32 36.89
CA ASN A 211 34.00 33.89 36.90
C ASN A 211 33.76 34.90 38.03
N CYS A 212 34.82 35.31 38.75
CA CYS A 212 34.74 36.24 39.89
C CYS A 212 33.65 35.88 40.92
N LEU A 213 33.40 34.58 41.16
CA LEU A 213 32.26 34.15 41.98
C LEU A 213 32.37 34.60 43.44
N TYR A 214 33.59 34.89 43.90
CA TYR A 214 33.91 35.34 45.25
C TYR A 214 33.49 36.80 45.54
N GLU A 215 33.19 37.62 44.53
CA GLU A 215 32.72 39.01 44.70
C GLU A 215 31.30 39.09 45.26
N ASP A 216 30.51 38.03 45.13
CA ASP A 216 29.16 37.94 45.70
C ASP A 216 29.25 37.90 47.24
N ALA A 217 28.80 38.96 47.90
CA ALA A 217 28.89 39.12 49.35
C ALA A 217 28.00 38.12 50.13
N GLU A 218 26.95 37.58 49.49
CA GLU A 218 26.01 36.60 50.05
C GLU A 218 26.35 35.16 49.63
N LEU A 219 27.53 34.93 49.05
CA LEU A 219 27.94 33.61 48.62
C LEU A 219 28.05 32.64 49.81
N THR A 220 27.24 31.59 49.77
CA THR A 220 27.28 30.44 50.69
C THR A 220 27.72 29.19 49.92
N LEU A 221 28.09 28.14 50.65
CA LEU A 221 28.42 26.84 50.04
C LEU A 221 27.28 26.35 49.13
N ALA A 222 26.03 26.52 49.56
CA ALA A 222 24.84 26.12 48.82
C ALA A 222 24.64 26.95 47.55
N THR A 223 24.78 28.28 47.61
CA THR A 223 24.64 29.13 46.42
C THR A 223 25.80 28.94 45.45
N LEU A 224 27.02 28.68 45.93
CA LEU A 224 28.15 28.31 45.07
C LEU A 224 27.94 26.95 44.39
N ALA A 225 27.45 25.96 45.13
CA ALA A 225 27.09 24.64 44.62
C ALA A 225 26.07 24.73 43.47
N VAL A 226 25.04 25.58 43.63
CA VAL A 226 24.06 25.87 42.56
C VAL A 226 24.71 26.52 41.35
N LYS A 227 25.56 27.54 41.55
CA LYS A 227 26.27 28.23 40.46
C LYS A 227 27.21 27.30 39.67
N LEU A 228 27.79 26.31 40.35
CA LEU A 228 28.70 25.32 39.74
C LEU A 228 28.01 24.04 39.26
N MET A 229 26.71 23.88 39.54
CA MET A 229 25.97 22.64 39.34
C MET A 229 26.64 21.41 39.97
N ILE A 230 27.23 21.57 41.16
CA ILE A 230 27.84 20.50 41.97
C ILE A 230 27.02 20.37 43.26
N HIS A 231 26.91 19.17 43.84
CA HIS A 231 26.20 18.99 45.11
C HIS A 231 26.95 19.69 46.27
N PRO A 232 26.29 20.37 47.22
CA PRO A 232 26.95 21.07 48.32
C PRO A 232 27.89 20.19 49.16
N HIS A 233 27.50 18.92 49.38
CA HIS A 233 28.34 17.96 50.10
C HIS A 233 29.61 17.58 49.30
N ASP A 234 29.50 17.37 47.99
CA ASP A 234 30.66 17.06 47.15
C ASP A 234 31.57 18.27 47.00
N LEU A 235 30.99 19.46 46.87
CA LEU A 235 31.73 20.72 46.87
C LEU A 235 32.46 20.92 48.21
N SER A 236 31.79 20.68 49.33
CA SER A 236 32.43 20.72 50.65
C SER A 236 33.53 19.68 50.77
N ARG A 237 33.34 18.48 50.22
CA ARG A 237 34.33 17.40 50.28
C ARG A 237 35.54 17.70 49.39
N ILE A 238 35.34 18.31 48.22
CA ILE A 238 36.41 18.82 47.35
C ILE A 238 37.22 19.90 48.06
N ILE A 239 36.55 20.82 48.75
CA ILE A 239 37.21 21.90 49.51
C ILE A 239 37.94 21.32 50.74
N ASN A 240 37.29 20.47 51.52
CA ASN A 240 37.85 19.92 52.76
C ASN A 240 38.97 18.89 52.50
N LEU A 241 38.77 17.92 51.59
CA LEU A 241 39.77 16.88 51.31
C LEU A 241 40.82 17.33 50.29
N GLY A 242 40.41 18.14 49.31
CA GLY A 242 41.28 18.55 48.21
C GLY A 242 42.07 19.83 48.48
N LEU A 243 41.61 20.71 49.38
CA LEU A 243 42.31 21.94 49.77
C LEU A 243 42.68 22.01 51.26
N GLU A 244 42.16 21.10 52.09
CA GLU A 244 42.34 21.12 53.56
C GLU A 244 41.87 22.44 54.18
N LYS A 245 40.78 23.01 53.64
CA LYS A 245 40.16 24.27 54.08
C LYS A 245 38.67 24.09 54.30
N ASN A 246 38.04 24.98 55.04
CA ASN A 246 36.57 25.13 55.02
C ASN A 246 36.15 26.11 53.90
N PHE A 247 34.85 26.18 53.59
CA PHE A 247 34.31 27.05 52.54
C PHE A 247 34.65 28.53 52.74
N SER A 248 34.53 29.03 53.97
CA SER A 248 34.77 30.43 54.30
C SER A 248 36.23 30.79 54.04
N ASP A 249 37.18 29.96 54.46
CA ASP A 249 38.62 30.19 54.25
C ASP A 249 38.99 30.10 52.78
N PHE A 250 38.37 29.17 52.05
CA PHE A 250 38.55 29.04 50.60
C PHE A 250 38.13 30.29 49.83
N ILE A 251 36.93 30.83 50.09
CA ILE A 251 36.42 32.02 49.40
C ILE A 251 37.14 33.28 49.88
N ASN A 252 37.39 33.40 51.18
CA ASN A 252 38.07 34.56 51.73
C ASN A 252 39.50 34.72 51.20
N GLU A 253 40.20 33.63 50.85
CA GLU A 253 41.50 33.67 50.18
C GLU A 253 41.44 34.47 48.87
N PHE A 254 40.39 34.29 48.06
CA PHE A 254 40.20 35.09 46.84
C PHE A 254 39.86 36.54 47.17
N ARG A 255 38.99 36.77 48.16
CA ARG A 255 38.59 38.13 48.57
C ARG A 255 39.75 38.95 49.11
N VAL A 256 40.60 38.39 49.98
CA VAL A 256 41.79 39.08 50.51
C VAL A 256 42.80 39.36 49.39
N ARG A 257 42.98 38.43 48.45
CA ARG A 257 43.85 38.65 47.29
C ARG A 257 43.34 39.76 46.40
N GLU A 258 42.04 39.83 46.16
CA GLU A 258 41.41 40.90 45.38
C GLU A 258 41.53 42.25 46.09
N VAL A 259 41.31 42.31 47.41
CA VAL A 259 41.56 43.53 48.20
C VAL A 259 43.02 43.96 48.10
N ALA A 260 43.96 43.04 48.29
CA ALA A 260 45.39 43.33 48.22
C ALA A 260 45.84 43.75 46.80
N ARG A 261 45.13 43.31 45.75
CA ARG A 261 45.30 43.78 44.37
C ARG A 261 44.76 45.19 44.19
N LYS A 262 43.51 45.45 44.61
CA LYS A 262 42.87 46.77 44.52
C LYS A 262 43.61 47.84 45.34
N MET A 263 44.20 47.49 46.49
CA MET A 263 45.05 48.41 47.26
C MET A 263 46.34 48.84 46.53
N ARG A 264 46.78 48.11 45.50
CA ARG A 264 47.97 48.45 44.69
C ARG A 264 47.64 49.26 43.44
N ASP A 265 46.36 49.28 43.04
CA ASP A 265 45.92 49.90 41.80
C ASP A 265 45.49 51.35 42.09
N PRO A 266 46.17 52.37 41.54
CA PRO A 266 45.89 53.78 41.81
C PRO A 266 44.44 54.19 41.54
N ILE A 267 43.73 53.45 40.66
CA ILE A 267 42.32 53.69 40.33
C ILE A 267 41.42 53.57 41.59
N TYR A 268 41.83 52.78 42.56
CA TYR A 268 41.06 52.51 43.78
C TYR A 268 41.49 53.36 44.98
N ASP A 269 42.42 54.31 44.82
CA ASP A 269 42.80 55.21 45.92
C ASP A 269 41.67 56.16 46.33
N ARG A 270 40.67 56.35 45.47
CA ARG A 270 39.41 57.05 45.78
C ARG A 270 38.51 56.30 46.76
N LEU A 271 38.70 54.99 46.95
CA LEU A 271 37.89 54.18 47.85
C LEU A 271 38.55 54.08 49.24
N THR A 272 37.73 54.11 50.29
CA THR A 272 38.18 53.76 51.63
C THR A 272 38.56 52.28 51.69
N LEU A 273 39.41 51.88 52.65
CA LEU A 273 39.77 50.47 52.87
C LEU A 273 38.54 49.56 53.02
N LEU A 274 37.49 50.09 53.64
CA LEU A 274 36.23 49.38 53.80
C LEU A 274 35.46 49.29 52.48
N GLY A 275 35.48 50.34 51.66
CA GLY A 275 34.91 50.32 50.30
C GLY A 275 35.59 49.27 49.40
N ILE A 276 36.92 49.16 49.46
CA ILE A 276 37.67 48.13 48.72
C ILE A 276 37.29 46.73 49.22
N ALA A 277 37.10 46.56 50.53
CA ALA A 277 36.68 45.29 51.12
C ALA A 277 35.26 44.89 50.65
N TYR A 278 34.30 45.81 50.67
CA TYR A 278 32.94 45.55 50.19
C TYR A 278 32.89 45.19 48.72
N GLU A 279 33.57 45.94 47.85
CA GLU A 279 33.64 45.59 46.42
C GLU A 279 34.37 44.27 46.13
N SER A 280 35.08 43.72 47.12
CA SER A 280 35.77 42.43 46.99
C SER A 280 34.99 41.29 47.67
N GLY A 281 33.73 41.54 48.06
CA GLY A 281 32.81 40.53 48.61
C GLY A 281 32.81 40.41 50.13
N PHE A 282 33.52 41.26 50.89
CA PHE A 282 33.39 41.26 52.36
C PHE A 282 32.12 42.00 52.79
N ASN A 283 31.34 41.41 53.68
CA ASN A 283 30.11 42.02 54.23
C ASN A 283 30.28 42.58 55.65
N SER A 284 31.46 42.44 56.27
CA SER A 284 31.71 42.86 57.66
C SER A 284 33.13 43.38 57.84
N LYS A 285 33.25 44.57 58.43
CA LYS A 285 34.54 45.19 58.83
C LYS A 285 35.34 44.31 59.77
N ARG A 286 34.68 43.65 60.73
CA ARG A 286 35.31 42.80 61.74
C ARG A 286 35.89 41.55 61.08
N THR A 287 35.13 40.90 60.20
CA THR A 287 35.57 39.73 59.44
C THR A 287 36.71 40.08 58.48
N PHE A 288 36.58 41.19 57.76
CA PHE A 288 37.62 41.69 56.87
C PHE A 288 38.95 41.91 57.61
N ASN A 289 38.95 42.70 58.69
CA ASN A 289 40.18 42.99 59.43
C ASN A 289 40.81 41.73 60.04
N ARG A 290 40.00 40.82 60.59
CA ARG A 290 40.47 39.55 61.17
C ARG A 290 41.12 38.66 60.11
N VAL A 291 40.37 38.35 59.04
CA VAL A 291 40.77 37.43 57.98
C VAL A 291 41.94 37.98 57.17
N PHE A 292 41.97 39.28 56.92
CA PHE A 292 43.08 39.94 56.23
C PHE A 292 44.36 39.88 57.07
N LYS A 293 44.27 40.11 58.38
CA LYS A 293 45.43 39.98 59.29
C LYS A 293 45.91 38.54 59.42
N GLU A 294 44.98 37.58 59.53
CA GLU A 294 45.31 36.14 59.57
C GLU A 294 46.06 35.69 58.31
N MET A 295 45.66 36.17 57.12
CA MET A 295 46.28 35.75 55.87
C MET A 295 47.53 36.54 55.46
N THR A 296 47.65 37.82 55.86
CA THR A 296 48.77 38.68 55.44
C THR A 296 49.77 38.98 56.56
N GLY A 297 49.46 38.60 57.80
CA GLY A 297 50.26 38.92 59.00
C GLY A 297 50.17 40.37 59.46
N LYS A 298 49.48 41.26 58.71
CA LYS A 298 49.39 42.71 58.97
C LYS A 298 47.94 43.18 58.94
N THR A 299 47.62 44.22 59.69
CA THR A 299 46.30 44.86 59.53
C THR A 299 46.17 45.48 58.13
N PRO A 300 44.96 45.63 57.55
CA PRO A 300 44.78 46.27 56.24
C PRO A 300 45.42 47.66 56.12
N VAL A 301 45.44 48.42 57.22
CA VAL A 301 46.08 49.74 57.31
C VAL A 301 47.61 49.63 57.28
N GLU A 302 48.18 48.74 58.10
CA GLU A 302 49.62 48.43 58.08
C GLU A 302 50.08 47.91 56.73
N TYR A 303 49.26 47.08 56.07
CA TYR A 303 49.56 46.53 54.76
C TYR A 303 49.53 47.60 53.66
N LYS A 304 48.53 48.51 53.66
CA LYS A 304 48.48 49.64 52.73
C LYS A 304 49.67 50.60 52.92
N ASN A 305 50.06 50.85 54.17
CA ASN A 305 51.23 51.68 54.48
C ASN A 305 52.55 50.98 54.12
N TYR A 306 52.63 49.66 54.27
CA TYR A 306 53.77 48.85 53.86
C TYR A 306 53.96 48.86 52.33
N LEU A 307 52.87 48.82 51.54
CA LEU A 307 52.92 48.96 50.08
C LEU A 307 53.48 50.33 49.63
N LYS A 308 53.20 51.41 50.37
CA LYS A 308 53.76 52.75 50.08
C LYS A 308 55.27 52.86 50.35
N LYS A 309 55.86 51.91 51.09
CA LYS A 309 57.29 51.90 51.47
C LYS A 309 58.18 50.97 50.62
N GLY A 310 57.69 50.43 49.51
CA GLY A 310 58.52 49.74 48.50
C GLY A 310 59.02 48.32 48.86
N GLY A 311 58.26 47.53 49.62
CA GLY A 311 58.63 46.13 49.94
C GLY A 311 58.63 45.17 48.73
N PRO A 312 59.39 44.06 48.74
CA PRO A 312 59.48 43.12 47.62
C PRO A 312 58.16 42.40 47.32
N ILE A 313 57.86 42.19 46.04
CA ILE A 313 56.56 41.75 45.53
C ILE A 313 56.71 40.44 44.75
N ASP A 314 56.61 39.31 45.41
CA ASP A 314 56.44 38.02 44.72
C ASP A 314 55.57 37.08 45.55
N LYS A 315 54.55 36.48 44.89
CA LYS A 315 53.60 35.43 45.35
C LYS A 315 52.10 35.77 45.46
N LEU A 316 51.56 36.72 44.69
CA LEU A 316 50.10 36.88 44.56
C LEU A 316 49.67 37.14 43.11
N ALA A 317 49.26 36.10 42.38
CA ALA A 317 48.58 36.20 41.08
C ALA A 317 47.36 35.23 41.08
N PRO A 318 46.24 35.57 40.40
CA PRO A 318 46.22 35.50 38.94
C PRO A 318 45.51 36.65 38.19
N LEU A 319 45.94 36.85 36.94
CA LEU A 319 45.27 37.57 35.87
C LEU A 319 44.33 36.63 35.11
N SER A 320 43.07 37.04 34.90
CA SER A 320 42.40 37.02 33.59
C SER A 320 41.08 37.81 33.66
N ARG A 321 41.09 39.08 33.23
CA ARG A 321 39.86 39.80 32.88
C ARG A 321 39.41 39.34 31.49
N ILE A 322 38.23 38.75 31.37
CA ILE A 322 37.40 38.90 30.17
C ILE A 322 36.30 39.90 30.57
N ARG A 323 36.28 41.07 29.94
CA ARG A 323 35.29 42.13 30.23
C ARG A 323 33.86 41.61 29.98
N PRO A 324 32.91 41.76 30.91
CA PRO A 324 31.49 41.72 30.56
C PRO A 324 31.12 43.05 29.89
N VAL A 325 30.52 42.97 28.70
CA VAL A 325 29.81 44.08 28.08
C VAL A 325 28.56 44.33 28.90
N ILE A 326 28.53 45.44 29.64
CA ILE A 326 27.31 45.92 30.30
C ILE A 326 26.46 46.61 29.23
N LEU A 327 25.39 45.94 28.78
CA LEU A 327 24.30 46.61 28.07
C LEU A 327 23.43 47.30 29.14
N ARG A 328 23.56 48.63 29.26
CA ARG A 328 22.49 49.45 29.86
C ARG A 328 21.31 49.44 28.90
N SER A 329 20.18 48.88 29.30
CA SER A 329 18.89 49.20 28.69
C SER A 329 18.01 49.84 29.76
N GLU A 330 18.08 51.16 29.86
CA GLU A 330 16.94 51.94 30.34
C GLU A 330 16.06 52.25 29.12
N SER A 331 14.97 51.50 28.99
CA SER A 331 13.80 51.94 28.24
C SER A 331 12.59 51.24 28.84
N LEU A 332 11.72 52.01 29.49
CA LEU A 332 10.41 51.58 29.96
C LEU A 332 9.55 51.09 28.77
N PRO A 333 8.96 49.89 28.81
CA PRO A 333 8.03 49.48 27.78
C PRO A 333 6.63 50.00 28.13
N ASN A 334 6.24 51.14 27.55
CA ASN A 334 4.82 51.42 27.33
C ASN A 334 4.36 50.60 26.13
N TRP A 335 3.64 49.51 26.39
CA TRP A 335 2.88 48.81 25.36
C TRP A 335 1.40 49.08 25.62
N ALA A 336 0.81 49.94 24.79
CA ALA A 336 -0.64 49.99 24.63
C ALA A 336 -1.13 48.61 24.18
N PRO A 337 -2.21 48.06 24.75
CA PRO A 337 -2.78 46.82 24.29
C PRO A 337 -3.63 47.10 23.05
N GLU A 338 -3.01 47.30 21.89
CA GLU A 338 -3.74 47.05 20.66
C GLU A 338 -3.99 45.54 20.58
N THR A 339 -5.26 45.18 20.74
CA THR A 339 -5.77 43.86 20.43
C THR A 339 -5.40 43.54 18.98
N LEU A 340 -4.32 42.77 18.79
CA LEU A 340 -3.87 42.28 17.49
C LEU A 340 -5.03 41.57 16.79
N LYS A 341 -5.70 42.28 15.87
CA LYS A 341 -6.78 41.73 15.06
C LYS A 341 -6.27 40.44 14.40
N ARG A 342 -6.96 39.32 14.63
CA ARG A 342 -6.66 37.97 14.08
C ARG A 342 -6.30 37.99 12.59
N ASN A 343 -6.89 38.92 11.83
CA ASN A 343 -6.65 39.13 10.40
C ASN A 343 -5.22 39.61 10.07
N ILE A 344 -4.59 40.42 10.93
CA ILE A 344 -3.22 40.92 10.73
C ILE A 344 -2.21 39.77 10.85
N MET A 345 -2.43 38.87 11.82
CA MET A 345 -1.58 37.69 12.04
C MET A 345 -1.63 36.70 10.87
N ILE A 346 -2.83 36.40 10.36
CA ILE A 346 -2.99 35.50 9.19
C ILE A 346 -2.32 36.08 7.94
N ARG A 347 -2.53 37.37 7.67
CA ARG A 347 -1.90 38.06 6.53
C ARG A 347 -0.37 38.01 6.61
N ASN A 348 0.20 38.15 7.80
CA ASN A 348 1.64 38.00 8.01
C ASN A 348 2.12 36.57 7.78
N TYR A 349 1.42 35.55 8.27
CA TYR A 349 1.80 34.16 8.01
C TYR A 349 1.79 33.82 6.51
N LEU A 350 0.76 34.27 5.77
CA LEU A 350 0.68 34.12 4.32
C LEU A 350 1.84 34.84 3.60
N LYS A 351 2.12 36.09 3.97
CA LYS A 351 3.21 36.89 3.38
C LYS A 351 4.58 36.24 3.62
N ILE A 352 4.82 35.69 4.80
CA ILE A 352 6.07 35.01 5.14
C ILE A 352 6.22 33.72 4.34
N ALA A 353 5.17 32.90 4.27
CA ALA A 353 5.18 31.65 3.51
C ALA A 353 5.46 31.90 2.01
N TYR A 354 4.83 32.91 1.41
CA TYR A 354 5.09 33.29 0.02
C TYR A 354 6.54 33.73 -0.23
N ARG A 355 7.08 34.60 0.64
CA ARG A 355 8.49 35.04 0.53
C ARG A 355 9.46 33.86 0.66
N GLN A 356 9.13 32.88 1.51
CA GLN A 356 9.95 31.68 1.70
C GLN A 356 9.94 30.79 0.46
N LEU A 357 8.78 30.64 -0.18
CA LEU A 357 8.61 29.88 -1.43
C LEU A 357 9.55 30.40 -2.52
N LEU A 358 9.59 31.74 -2.70
CA LEU A 358 10.43 32.40 -3.69
C LEU A 358 11.93 32.36 -3.34
N ARG A 359 12.28 32.41 -2.05
CA ARG A 359 13.67 32.35 -1.60
C ARG A 359 14.28 30.95 -1.74
N GLN A 360 13.45 29.90 -1.72
CA GLN A 360 13.90 28.50 -1.67
C GLN A 360 13.40 27.66 -2.85
N LYS A 361 13.49 28.21 -4.06
CA LYS A 361 12.89 27.67 -5.29
C LYS A 361 13.10 26.17 -5.48
N MET A 362 14.34 25.67 -5.42
CA MET A 362 14.63 24.24 -5.60
C MET A 362 13.86 23.34 -4.61
N TYR A 363 13.88 23.67 -3.31
CA TYR A 363 13.21 22.88 -2.29
C TYR A 363 11.68 23.02 -2.35
N ALA A 364 11.19 24.21 -2.70
CA ALA A 364 9.76 24.43 -2.95
C ALA A 364 9.29 23.61 -4.15
N THR A 365 10.02 23.61 -5.27
CA THR A 365 9.71 22.82 -6.47
C THR A 365 9.71 21.33 -6.17
N VAL A 366 10.68 20.81 -5.40
CA VAL A 366 10.72 19.39 -5.05
C VAL A 366 9.56 18.99 -4.12
N LYS A 367 9.24 19.82 -3.11
CA LYS A 367 8.09 19.58 -2.21
C LYS A 367 6.77 19.61 -2.97
N ILE A 368 6.57 20.65 -3.79
CA ILE A 368 5.33 20.85 -4.55
C ILE A 368 5.20 19.77 -5.62
N GLY A 369 6.26 19.49 -6.38
CA GLY A 369 6.26 18.46 -7.41
C GLY A 369 6.03 17.06 -6.84
N GLY A 370 6.70 16.72 -5.74
CA GLY A 370 6.50 15.44 -5.05
C GLY A 370 5.06 15.24 -4.56
N PHE A 371 4.46 16.28 -3.96
CA PHE A 371 3.03 16.23 -3.60
C PHE A 371 2.11 16.21 -4.82
N ALA A 372 2.35 17.05 -5.84
CA ALA A 372 1.50 17.13 -7.02
C ALA A 372 1.45 15.78 -7.75
N LEU A 373 2.59 15.11 -7.90
CA LEU A 373 2.67 13.76 -8.49
C LEU A 373 1.95 12.71 -7.63
N GLY A 374 2.17 12.73 -6.31
CA GLY A 374 1.48 11.81 -5.40
C GLY A 374 -0.03 12.01 -5.39
N ILE A 375 -0.49 13.26 -5.30
CA ILE A 375 -1.91 13.64 -5.35
C ILE A 375 -2.52 13.26 -6.69
N SER A 376 -1.82 13.49 -7.81
CA SER A 376 -2.29 13.12 -9.14
C SER A 376 -2.57 11.62 -9.24
N ALA A 377 -1.64 10.77 -8.78
CA ALA A 377 -1.87 9.33 -8.75
C ALA A 377 -3.01 8.93 -7.81
N CYS A 378 -3.06 9.49 -6.59
CA CYS A 378 -4.16 9.23 -5.66
C CYS A 378 -5.52 9.63 -6.23
N LEU A 379 -5.58 10.72 -7.00
CA LEU A 379 -6.82 11.19 -7.61
C LEU A 379 -7.25 10.26 -8.74
N LEU A 380 -6.33 9.86 -9.64
CA LEU A 380 -6.63 8.89 -10.70
C LEU A 380 -7.08 7.53 -10.16
N ILE A 381 -6.39 7.03 -9.13
CA ILE A 381 -6.78 5.79 -8.44
C ILE A 381 -8.13 5.99 -7.72
N GLY A 382 -8.33 7.13 -7.07
CA GLY A 382 -9.58 7.46 -6.39
C GLY A 382 -10.76 7.50 -7.36
N LEU A 383 -10.59 8.06 -8.56
CA LEU A 383 -11.60 8.04 -9.62
C LEU A 383 -11.92 6.61 -10.07
N TYR A 384 -10.90 5.78 -10.25
CA TYR A 384 -11.09 4.37 -10.58
C TYR A 384 -11.87 3.63 -9.47
N ILE A 385 -11.43 3.75 -8.22
CA ILE A 385 -12.10 3.14 -7.05
C ILE A 385 -13.53 3.64 -6.93
N HIS A 386 -13.76 4.94 -7.12
CA HIS A 386 -15.10 5.53 -7.07
C HIS A 386 -16.00 4.94 -8.16
N ASN A 387 -15.53 4.85 -9.40
CA ASN A 387 -16.26 4.22 -10.51
C ASN A 387 -16.61 2.75 -10.23
N GLU A 388 -15.65 1.99 -9.70
CA GLU A 388 -15.86 0.57 -9.37
C GLU A 388 -16.83 0.37 -8.19
N MET A 389 -16.78 1.23 -7.17
CA MET A 389 -17.64 1.14 -5.97
C MET A 389 -19.06 1.70 -6.18
N THR A 390 -19.25 2.55 -7.19
CA THR A 390 -20.56 3.15 -7.53
C THR A 390 -21.33 2.38 -8.59
N PHE A 391 -20.77 1.25 -9.06
CA PHE A 391 -21.36 0.43 -10.10
C PHE A 391 -22.78 -0.02 -9.75
N ASP A 392 -23.70 0.10 -10.71
CA ASP A 392 -25.13 -0.22 -10.60
C ASP A 392 -25.92 0.47 -9.45
N ARG A 393 -25.34 1.46 -8.78
CA ARG A 393 -26.04 2.21 -7.71
C ARG A 393 -27.05 3.22 -8.22
N PHE A 394 -27.11 3.47 -9.53
CA PHE A 394 -28.04 4.43 -10.13
C PHE A 394 -29.48 3.89 -10.22
N TYR A 395 -29.70 2.58 -10.07
CA TYR A 395 -31.04 2.00 -10.09
C TYR A 395 -31.84 2.34 -8.82
N PRO A 396 -33.09 2.80 -8.94
CA PRO A 396 -33.93 3.06 -7.78
C PRO A 396 -34.24 1.80 -6.96
N GLY A 397 -33.65 1.70 -5.77
CA GLY A 397 -33.73 0.54 -4.90
C GLY A 397 -32.85 -0.63 -5.33
N ALA A 398 -31.68 -0.35 -5.92
CA ALA A 398 -30.69 -1.36 -6.36
C ALA A 398 -30.32 -2.37 -5.27
N ASP A 399 -30.31 -1.95 -4.00
CA ASP A 399 -30.07 -2.76 -2.81
C ASP A 399 -31.13 -3.84 -2.56
N ARG A 400 -32.31 -3.70 -3.18
CA ARG A 400 -33.43 -4.64 -3.10
C ARG A 400 -33.65 -5.44 -4.38
N ILE A 401 -32.83 -5.21 -5.41
CA ILE A 401 -32.82 -6.01 -6.62
C ILE A 401 -31.66 -6.99 -6.50
N PHE A 402 -31.95 -8.27 -6.65
CA PHE A 402 -31.01 -9.35 -6.46
C PHE A 402 -30.93 -10.19 -7.73
N ARG A 403 -29.70 -10.54 -8.12
CA ARG A 403 -29.42 -11.62 -9.05
C ARG A 403 -29.38 -12.92 -8.27
N VAL A 404 -30.08 -13.92 -8.75
CA VAL A 404 -30.09 -15.26 -8.16
C VAL A 404 -28.81 -15.98 -8.57
N VAL A 405 -28.01 -16.38 -7.59
CA VAL A 405 -26.78 -17.14 -7.81
C VAL A 405 -26.81 -18.41 -6.96
N GLY A 406 -25.98 -19.41 -7.22
CA GLY A 406 -26.03 -20.64 -6.44
C GLY A 406 -24.74 -21.43 -6.47
N ASP A 407 -24.52 -22.27 -5.46
CA ASP A 407 -23.39 -23.22 -5.43
C ASP A 407 -23.86 -24.53 -6.11
N GLY A 408 -23.26 -24.92 -7.23
CA GLY A 408 -23.39 -26.27 -7.81
C GLY A 408 -22.19 -27.15 -7.46
N GLU A 409 -22.26 -28.47 -7.67
CA GLU A 409 -21.22 -29.44 -7.27
C GLU A 409 -19.82 -29.18 -7.87
N MET A 410 -19.69 -28.37 -8.94
CA MET A 410 -18.40 -28.01 -9.55
C MET A 410 -18.12 -26.50 -9.68
N SER A 411 -19.13 -25.63 -9.68
CA SER A 411 -18.94 -24.17 -9.71
C SER A 411 -20.18 -23.43 -9.23
N ARG A 412 -20.02 -22.13 -8.93
CA ARG A 412 -21.19 -21.27 -8.76
C ARG A 412 -21.91 -21.07 -10.09
N GLY A 413 -23.22 -21.29 -10.09
CA GLY A 413 -24.09 -21.18 -11.26
C GLY A 413 -24.91 -19.89 -11.26
N LEU A 414 -25.14 -19.37 -12.47
CA LEU A 414 -26.01 -18.20 -12.75
C LEU A 414 -27.21 -18.57 -13.61
N ALA A 415 -27.13 -19.70 -14.29
CA ALA A 415 -28.16 -20.16 -15.20
C ALA A 415 -29.16 -21.00 -14.43
N TRP A 416 -30.43 -20.63 -14.55
CA TRP A 416 -31.55 -21.22 -13.84
C TRP A 416 -32.65 -21.63 -14.81
N PRO A 417 -33.57 -22.51 -14.38
CA PRO A 417 -34.67 -22.94 -15.21
C PRO A 417 -35.66 -21.84 -15.58
N ALA A 418 -36.22 -21.94 -16.78
CA ALA A 418 -37.24 -21.01 -17.30
C ALA A 418 -38.45 -20.80 -16.37
N PRO A 419 -39.05 -21.82 -15.72
CA PRO A 419 -40.23 -21.63 -14.86
C PRO A 419 -39.92 -20.98 -13.50
N MET A 420 -38.65 -20.83 -13.13
CA MET A 420 -38.27 -20.41 -11.77
C MET A 420 -38.73 -18.99 -11.41
N SER A 421 -38.65 -18.01 -12.31
CA SER A 421 -39.14 -16.64 -12.02
C SER A 421 -40.64 -16.62 -11.72
N LYS A 422 -41.45 -17.34 -12.52
CA LYS A 422 -42.90 -17.43 -12.34
C LYS A 422 -43.26 -18.09 -11.00
N ALA A 423 -42.60 -19.20 -10.68
CA ALA A 423 -42.76 -19.89 -9.39
C ALA A 423 -42.41 -18.97 -8.22
N ILE A 424 -41.30 -18.23 -8.31
CA ILE A 424 -40.87 -17.30 -7.25
C ILE A 424 -41.87 -16.15 -7.09
N GLN A 425 -42.36 -15.57 -8.18
CA GLN A 425 -43.35 -14.49 -8.13
C GLN A 425 -44.68 -14.94 -7.51
N GLN A 426 -45.09 -16.19 -7.75
CA GLN A 426 -46.38 -16.74 -7.29
C GLN A 426 -46.34 -17.23 -5.83
N ASP A 427 -45.28 -17.95 -5.45
CA ASP A 427 -45.22 -18.65 -4.16
C ASP A 427 -44.74 -17.76 -3.01
N PHE A 428 -44.07 -16.64 -3.32
CA PHE A 428 -43.39 -15.82 -2.33
C PHE A 428 -43.94 -14.37 -2.31
N PRO A 429 -44.85 -14.04 -1.37
CA PRO A 429 -45.47 -12.71 -1.31
C PRO A 429 -44.48 -11.58 -0.98
N GLU A 430 -43.28 -11.88 -0.46
CA GLU A 430 -42.21 -10.91 -0.23
C GLU A 430 -41.59 -10.38 -1.54
N VAL A 431 -41.79 -11.09 -2.65
CA VAL A 431 -41.27 -10.72 -3.98
C VAL A 431 -42.19 -9.70 -4.63
N GLN A 432 -41.62 -8.56 -5.03
CA GLN A 432 -42.29 -7.53 -5.83
C GLN A 432 -42.21 -7.85 -7.33
N PHE A 433 -41.08 -8.36 -7.79
CA PHE A 433 -40.83 -8.71 -9.19
C PHE A 433 -39.86 -9.89 -9.26
N ALA A 434 -40.07 -10.80 -10.21
CA ALA A 434 -39.14 -11.83 -10.61
C ALA A 434 -39.17 -11.93 -12.14
N GLY A 435 -38.00 -11.83 -12.76
CA GLY A 435 -37.88 -11.82 -14.22
C GLY A 435 -36.59 -12.47 -14.70
N ARG A 436 -36.63 -12.89 -15.95
CA ARG A 436 -35.56 -13.62 -16.62
C ARG A 436 -34.79 -12.71 -17.56
N MET A 437 -33.51 -13.03 -17.69
CA MET A 437 -32.61 -12.52 -18.70
C MET A 437 -31.87 -13.69 -19.34
N ARG A 438 -31.70 -13.64 -20.66
CA ARG A 438 -30.90 -14.60 -21.42
C ARG A 438 -30.10 -13.88 -22.50
N LEU A 439 -28.83 -14.21 -22.64
CA LEU A 439 -27.99 -13.74 -23.74
C LEU A 439 -28.41 -14.43 -25.04
N ILE A 440 -28.38 -13.73 -26.18
CA ILE A 440 -28.57 -14.41 -27.47
C ILE A 440 -27.42 -15.40 -27.72
N ASN A 441 -27.76 -16.60 -28.21
CA ASN A 441 -26.82 -17.71 -28.35
C ASN A 441 -25.71 -17.44 -29.40
N SER A 442 -25.95 -16.54 -30.37
CA SER A 442 -24.95 -16.08 -31.32
C SER A 442 -23.85 -15.31 -30.56
N TYR A 443 -22.69 -15.94 -30.36
CA TYR A 443 -21.47 -15.34 -29.79
C TYR A 443 -21.69 -14.50 -28.50
N LEU A 444 -22.49 -14.99 -27.54
CA LEU A 444 -22.73 -14.34 -26.23
C LEU A 444 -23.31 -12.92 -26.32
N GLY A 445 -24.45 -12.74 -26.99
CA GLY A 445 -25.10 -11.45 -27.03
C GLY A 445 -24.79 -10.62 -28.29
N HIS A 446 -24.37 -11.24 -29.38
CA HIS A 446 -24.01 -10.57 -30.62
C HIS A 446 -24.85 -11.10 -31.78
N ALA A 447 -25.31 -10.22 -32.68
CA ALA A 447 -26.04 -10.66 -33.86
C ALA A 447 -25.87 -9.65 -35.00
N GLU A 448 -26.22 -10.09 -36.20
CA GLU A 448 -26.33 -9.20 -37.34
C GLU A 448 -27.72 -8.55 -37.34
N LEU A 449 -27.77 -7.23 -37.29
CA LEU A 449 -29.03 -6.48 -37.33
C LEU A 449 -29.19 -5.75 -38.66
N ARG A 450 -30.40 -5.83 -39.22
CA ARG A 450 -30.76 -5.11 -40.45
C ARG A 450 -32.10 -4.43 -40.32
N PRO A 451 -32.17 -3.09 -40.37
CA PRO A 451 -33.42 -2.38 -40.57
C PRO A 451 -34.10 -2.84 -41.86
N ALA A 452 -35.42 -2.90 -41.89
CA ALA A 452 -36.15 -3.34 -43.08
C ALA A 452 -35.84 -2.49 -44.34
N GLU A 453 -35.51 -1.22 -44.14
CA GLU A 453 -35.15 -0.24 -45.18
C GLU A 453 -33.69 -0.36 -45.65
N ALA A 454 -32.84 -1.13 -44.94
CA ALA A 454 -31.41 -1.25 -45.22
C ALA A 454 -31.09 -2.50 -46.07
N SER A 455 -30.10 -2.35 -46.96
CA SER A 455 -29.62 -3.41 -47.85
C SER A 455 -28.53 -4.29 -47.25
N GLN A 456 -27.82 -3.81 -46.23
CA GLN A 456 -26.69 -4.51 -45.60
C GLN A 456 -26.95 -4.71 -44.11
N ASN A 457 -26.54 -5.86 -43.59
CA ASN A 457 -26.50 -6.13 -42.16
C ASN A 457 -25.42 -5.29 -41.49
N THR A 458 -25.67 -4.92 -40.24
CA THR A 458 -24.70 -4.31 -39.35
C THR A 458 -24.53 -5.20 -38.14
N TYR A 459 -23.28 -5.54 -37.84
CA TYR A 459 -22.97 -6.29 -36.64
C TYR A 459 -23.20 -5.44 -35.39
N GLU A 460 -23.94 -6.01 -34.44
CA GLU A 460 -24.21 -5.38 -33.17
C GLU A 460 -23.89 -6.30 -32.01
N GLN A 461 -23.41 -5.66 -30.94
CA GLN A 461 -23.15 -6.30 -29.66
C GLN A 461 -24.20 -5.87 -28.64
N GLY A 462 -24.38 -6.67 -27.60
CA GLY A 462 -25.23 -6.32 -26.48
C GLY A 462 -26.71 -6.58 -26.72
N ILE A 463 -27.03 -7.75 -27.27
CA ILE A 463 -28.39 -8.18 -27.55
C ILE A 463 -28.81 -9.22 -26.51
N ILE A 464 -29.90 -8.94 -25.81
CA ILE A 464 -30.42 -9.81 -24.75
C ILE A 464 -31.92 -10.03 -24.86
N TYR A 465 -32.36 -11.18 -24.39
CA TYR A 465 -33.76 -11.48 -24.16
C TYR A 465 -34.13 -11.20 -22.70
N ILE A 466 -35.23 -10.51 -22.47
CA ILE A 466 -35.72 -10.19 -21.12
C ILE A 466 -37.24 -10.36 -21.02
N ASP A 467 -37.74 -10.62 -19.82
CA ASP A 467 -39.18 -10.59 -19.55
C ASP A 467 -39.74 -9.15 -19.61
N GLU A 468 -41.02 -9.02 -19.97
CA GLU A 468 -41.71 -7.73 -20.21
C GLU A 468 -41.62 -6.73 -19.06
N SER A 469 -41.62 -7.21 -17.82
CA SER A 469 -41.68 -6.38 -16.60
C SER A 469 -40.31 -5.87 -16.12
N PHE A 470 -39.23 -6.21 -16.84
CA PHE A 470 -37.86 -5.85 -16.47
C PHE A 470 -37.64 -4.33 -16.46
N PHE A 471 -38.16 -3.61 -17.46
CA PHE A 471 -38.06 -2.14 -17.55
C PHE A 471 -38.73 -1.44 -16.36
N SER A 472 -39.89 -1.93 -15.92
CA SER A 472 -40.59 -1.41 -14.74
C SER A 472 -39.84 -1.71 -13.44
N ALA A 473 -39.18 -2.86 -13.34
CA ALA A 473 -38.43 -3.28 -12.16
C ALA A 473 -37.17 -2.44 -11.94
N PHE A 474 -36.39 -2.21 -13.00
CA PHE A 474 -35.16 -1.40 -12.98
C PHE A 474 -35.42 0.11 -13.17
N LYS A 475 -36.64 0.49 -13.57
CA LYS A 475 -37.05 1.87 -13.87
C LYS A 475 -36.12 2.56 -14.85
N LEU A 476 -35.80 1.87 -15.95
CA LEU A 476 -34.96 2.43 -17.00
C LEU A 476 -35.71 3.58 -17.71
N PRO A 477 -35.09 4.76 -17.90
CA PRO A 477 -35.73 5.90 -18.52
C PRO A 477 -35.98 5.67 -20.02
N MET A 478 -37.22 5.93 -20.47
CA MET A 478 -37.63 5.84 -21.87
C MET A 478 -37.54 7.21 -22.55
N VAL A 479 -37.05 7.24 -23.80
CA VAL A 479 -37.06 8.42 -24.70
C VAL A 479 -38.33 8.41 -25.55
N TYR A 480 -38.67 7.25 -26.12
CA TYR A 480 -39.88 7.04 -26.91
C TYR A 480 -40.57 5.74 -26.49
N GLY A 481 -41.91 5.76 -26.41
CA GLY A 481 -42.72 4.63 -25.98
C GLY A 481 -42.83 4.51 -24.46
N ASP A 482 -43.54 3.48 -23.99
CA ASP A 482 -43.73 3.19 -22.57
C ASP A 482 -43.08 1.86 -22.19
N GLY A 483 -42.18 1.90 -21.20
CA GLY A 483 -41.41 0.74 -20.76
C GLY A 483 -42.28 -0.38 -20.18
N ALA A 484 -43.51 -0.09 -19.72
CA ALA A 484 -44.42 -1.12 -19.23
C ALA A 484 -45.11 -1.92 -20.35
N THR A 485 -45.18 -1.37 -21.57
CA THR A 485 -45.88 -1.97 -22.72
C THR A 485 -44.96 -2.34 -23.87
N ALA A 486 -43.75 -1.76 -23.93
CA ALA A 486 -42.82 -1.89 -25.04
C ALA A 486 -42.39 -3.33 -25.39
N LEU A 487 -42.40 -4.26 -24.43
CA LEU A 487 -42.01 -5.67 -24.60
C LEU A 487 -43.14 -6.67 -24.36
N LYS A 488 -44.40 -6.24 -24.28
CA LYS A 488 -45.53 -7.13 -23.93
C LYS A 488 -45.90 -8.10 -25.06
N GLU A 489 -45.89 -7.60 -26.29
CA GLU A 489 -46.22 -8.39 -27.48
C GLU A 489 -45.02 -9.22 -27.95
N PRO A 490 -45.21 -10.45 -28.46
CA PRO A 490 -44.15 -11.23 -29.08
C PRO A 490 -43.44 -10.47 -30.22
N GLN A 491 -42.19 -10.85 -30.52
CA GLN A 491 -41.40 -10.24 -31.59
C GLN A 491 -41.26 -8.72 -31.48
N THR A 492 -41.20 -8.20 -30.25
CA THR A 492 -40.90 -6.79 -29.97
C THR A 492 -39.51 -6.64 -29.37
N LEU A 493 -38.89 -5.48 -29.61
CA LEU A 493 -37.62 -5.12 -29.00
C LEU A 493 -37.58 -3.64 -28.58
N VAL A 494 -36.70 -3.33 -27.65
CA VAL A 494 -36.34 -1.96 -27.23
C VAL A 494 -34.87 -1.72 -27.56
N ILE A 495 -34.57 -0.52 -28.07
CA ILE A 495 -33.21 -0.09 -28.40
C ILE A 495 -32.77 1.11 -27.55
N SER A 496 -31.46 1.23 -27.32
CA SER A 496 -30.88 2.44 -26.74
C SER A 496 -30.98 3.64 -27.69
N LYS A 497 -30.93 4.85 -27.13
CA LYS A 497 -30.93 6.10 -27.90
C LYS A 497 -29.77 6.14 -28.90
N THR A 498 -28.57 5.70 -28.49
CA THR A 498 -27.41 5.64 -29.37
C THR A 498 -27.68 4.77 -30.61
N MET A 499 -28.38 3.64 -30.45
CA MET A 499 -28.75 2.78 -31.57
C MET A 499 -29.88 3.39 -32.42
N ALA A 500 -30.87 4.02 -31.80
CA ALA A 500 -31.91 4.74 -32.52
C ALA A 500 -31.32 5.85 -33.42
N ASP A 501 -30.36 6.61 -32.91
CA ASP A 501 -29.66 7.66 -33.65
C ASP A 501 -28.77 7.08 -34.76
N LYS A 502 -28.11 5.93 -34.51
CA LYS A 502 -27.29 5.21 -35.51
C LYS A 502 -28.12 4.75 -36.71
N TYR A 503 -29.27 4.12 -36.48
CA TYR A 503 -30.09 3.52 -37.54
C TYR A 503 -31.11 4.47 -38.16
N TYR A 504 -31.64 5.42 -37.40
CA TYR A 504 -32.77 6.26 -37.81
C TYR A 504 -32.49 7.77 -37.72
N ARG A 505 -31.22 8.18 -37.51
CA ARG A 505 -30.71 9.58 -37.60
C ARG A 505 -31.64 10.62 -36.94
N GLY A 506 -31.98 10.44 -35.67
CA GLY A 506 -32.81 11.36 -34.89
C GLY A 506 -34.31 11.32 -35.17
N GLN A 507 -34.78 10.37 -36.00
CA GLN A 507 -36.22 10.11 -36.21
C GLN A 507 -36.76 9.17 -35.12
N ASN A 508 -38.06 9.26 -34.84
CA ASN A 508 -38.74 8.31 -33.94
C ASN A 508 -38.84 6.93 -34.63
N PRO A 509 -38.17 5.88 -34.10
CA PRO A 509 -38.14 4.56 -34.74
C PRO A 509 -39.26 3.62 -34.28
N LEU A 510 -40.18 4.09 -33.42
CA LEU A 510 -41.28 3.27 -32.92
C LEU A 510 -42.08 2.63 -34.07
N GLY A 511 -42.38 1.34 -33.92
CA GLY A 511 -43.15 0.56 -34.89
C GLY A 511 -42.37 0.09 -36.11
N ARG A 512 -41.12 0.54 -36.31
CA ARG A 512 -40.29 0.04 -37.42
C ARG A 512 -39.78 -1.36 -37.15
N VAL A 513 -39.45 -2.08 -38.23
CA VAL A 513 -39.03 -3.48 -38.19
C VAL A 513 -37.53 -3.62 -38.40
N MET A 514 -36.92 -4.52 -37.62
CA MET A 514 -35.56 -5.00 -37.79
C MET A 514 -35.54 -6.52 -37.89
N TYR A 515 -34.57 -7.02 -38.65
CA TYR A 515 -34.29 -8.45 -38.79
C TYR A 515 -33.01 -8.80 -38.03
N ILE A 516 -33.03 -9.92 -37.31
CA ILE A 516 -31.88 -10.48 -36.60
C ILE A 516 -31.32 -11.63 -37.43
N ASP A 517 -30.00 -11.67 -37.61
CA ASP A 517 -29.28 -12.69 -38.39
C ASP A 517 -29.82 -12.86 -39.82
N ASN A 518 -30.37 -11.76 -40.37
CA ASN A 518 -31.06 -11.68 -41.67
C ASN A 518 -32.26 -12.64 -41.82
N ASP A 519 -32.82 -13.12 -40.70
CA ASP A 519 -34.03 -13.95 -40.71
C ASP A 519 -35.26 -13.08 -40.94
N GLN A 520 -35.81 -13.16 -42.16
CA GLN A 520 -37.03 -12.45 -42.54
C GLN A 520 -38.30 -13.14 -42.04
N SER A 521 -38.22 -14.40 -41.59
CA SER A 521 -39.38 -15.14 -41.09
C SER A 521 -39.82 -14.69 -39.68
N HIS A 522 -38.92 -14.04 -38.94
CA HIS A 522 -39.19 -13.50 -37.61
C HIS A 522 -38.88 -11.99 -37.55
N PRO A 523 -39.75 -11.12 -38.09
CA PRO A 523 -39.56 -9.67 -38.03
C PRO A 523 -39.73 -9.13 -36.61
N TYR A 524 -38.77 -8.34 -36.11
CA TYR A 524 -38.87 -7.72 -34.79
C TYR A 524 -39.27 -6.25 -34.89
N ARG A 525 -40.34 -5.86 -34.20
CA ARG A 525 -40.84 -4.49 -34.17
C ARG A 525 -40.24 -3.70 -33.00
N ILE A 526 -39.82 -2.46 -33.24
CA ILE A 526 -39.33 -1.55 -32.20
C ILE A 526 -40.52 -1.08 -31.36
N GLY A 527 -40.63 -1.59 -30.14
CA GLY A 527 -41.67 -1.24 -29.16
C GLY A 527 -41.31 -0.04 -28.28
N GLY A 528 -40.02 0.33 -28.21
CA GLY A 528 -39.56 1.45 -27.38
C GLY A 528 -38.12 1.87 -27.69
N VAL A 529 -37.79 3.10 -27.30
CA VAL A 529 -36.41 3.62 -27.25
C VAL A 529 -36.11 4.06 -25.83
N MET A 530 -35.08 3.49 -25.22
CA MET A 530 -34.61 3.86 -23.90
C MET A 530 -33.43 4.84 -23.96
N ALA A 531 -33.22 5.64 -22.91
CA ALA A 531 -32.00 6.43 -22.83
C ALA A 531 -30.79 5.51 -22.59
N ASP A 532 -29.60 5.99 -22.93
CA ASP A 532 -28.38 5.20 -22.79
C ASP A 532 -28.08 4.89 -21.33
N ILE A 533 -27.70 3.64 -21.06
CA ILE A 533 -27.36 3.17 -19.71
C ILE A 533 -25.96 3.74 -19.34
N PRO A 534 -25.76 4.27 -18.13
CA PRO A 534 -24.45 4.77 -17.68
C PRO A 534 -23.33 3.72 -17.77
N ALA A 535 -22.10 4.16 -18.07
CA ALA A 535 -20.94 3.27 -18.24
C ALA A 535 -20.59 2.43 -16.99
N ASN A 536 -20.99 2.88 -15.80
CA ASN A 536 -20.81 2.17 -14.53
C ASN A 536 -22.02 1.26 -14.22
N SER A 537 -22.43 0.45 -15.19
CA SER A 537 -23.55 -0.49 -15.05
C SER A 537 -23.28 -1.83 -15.71
N HIS A 538 -23.77 -2.92 -15.10
CA HIS A 538 -23.67 -4.26 -15.68
C HIS A 538 -24.56 -4.42 -16.90
N LEU A 539 -25.59 -3.57 -17.04
CA LEU A 539 -26.44 -3.55 -18.24
C LEU A 539 -25.91 -2.63 -19.33
N HIS A 540 -24.85 -1.84 -19.07
CA HIS A 540 -24.27 -0.92 -20.05
C HIS A 540 -23.87 -1.56 -21.39
N PRO A 541 -23.31 -2.79 -21.43
CA PRO A 541 -22.95 -3.41 -22.70
C PRO A 541 -24.14 -3.71 -23.59
N PHE A 542 -25.38 -3.70 -23.06
CA PHE A 542 -26.57 -4.09 -23.79
C PHE A 542 -27.30 -2.89 -24.40
N ASN A 543 -27.55 -2.96 -25.71
CA ASN A 543 -28.21 -1.92 -26.49
C ASN A 543 -29.53 -2.38 -27.11
N PHE A 544 -29.77 -3.70 -27.17
CA PHE A 544 -30.98 -4.29 -27.73
C PHE A 544 -31.60 -5.26 -26.72
N PHE A 545 -32.87 -5.03 -26.40
CA PHE A 545 -33.62 -5.78 -25.41
C PHE A 545 -34.82 -6.38 -26.10
N ILE A 546 -34.82 -7.69 -26.30
CA ILE A 546 -35.88 -8.42 -27.00
C ILE A 546 -36.79 -9.08 -25.97
N THR A 547 -38.11 -9.06 -26.22
CA THR A 547 -39.07 -9.72 -25.34
C THR A 547 -38.85 -11.23 -25.28
N LEU A 548 -39.03 -11.87 -24.11
CA LEU A 548 -39.18 -13.33 -23.99
C LEU A 548 -40.63 -13.80 -24.22
N SER A 549 -41.58 -12.87 -24.40
CA SER A 549 -42.99 -13.18 -24.61
C SER A 549 -43.19 -14.01 -25.88
N GLY A 550 -43.84 -15.16 -25.75
CA GLY A 550 -44.11 -16.07 -26.86
C GLY A 550 -42.89 -16.81 -27.43
N MET A 551 -41.72 -16.75 -26.79
CA MET A 551 -40.54 -17.50 -27.24
C MET A 551 -40.30 -18.79 -26.47
N GLU A 552 -39.96 -19.83 -27.22
CA GLU A 552 -39.53 -21.15 -26.75
C GLU A 552 -38.35 -21.60 -27.61
N PHE A 553 -37.18 -21.82 -26.98
CA PHE A 553 -35.95 -22.17 -27.71
C PHE A 553 -35.74 -23.68 -27.83
N GLY A 554 -36.60 -24.48 -27.20
CA GLY A 554 -36.69 -25.91 -27.40
C GLY A 554 -37.98 -26.46 -26.79
N ALA A 555 -38.49 -27.53 -27.37
CA ALA A 555 -39.79 -28.07 -27.00
C ALA A 555 -39.85 -28.46 -25.50
N GLY A 556 -40.80 -27.87 -24.77
CA GLY A 556 -41.01 -28.10 -23.35
C GLY A 556 -40.08 -27.28 -22.42
N GLU A 557 -39.20 -26.43 -22.97
CA GLU A 557 -38.24 -25.63 -22.19
C GLU A 557 -38.95 -24.80 -21.11
N GLN A 558 -40.05 -24.12 -21.48
CA GLN A 558 -40.71 -23.14 -20.61
C GLN A 558 -41.29 -23.76 -19.33
N ASN A 559 -41.51 -25.09 -19.32
CA ASN A 559 -42.03 -25.84 -18.19
C ASN A 559 -40.98 -26.76 -17.54
N SER A 560 -39.77 -26.84 -18.08
CA SER A 560 -38.72 -27.75 -17.64
C SER A 560 -37.86 -27.11 -16.55
N TRP A 561 -37.70 -27.81 -15.42
CA TRP A 561 -36.78 -27.45 -14.34
C TRP A 561 -35.36 -27.98 -14.53
N ARG A 562 -35.10 -28.63 -15.69
CA ARG A 562 -33.82 -29.29 -15.99
C ARG A 562 -32.96 -28.49 -16.97
N TRP A 563 -33.48 -27.38 -17.51
CA TRP A 563 -32.84 -26.58 -18.56
C TRP A 563 -32.35 -25.25 -17.99
N TYR A 564 -31.07 -25.15 -17.70
CA TYR A 564 -30.46 -24.01 -16.99
C TYR A 564 -29.92 -22.99 -17.99
N ASN A 565 -30.76 -22.05 -18.45
CA ASN A 565 -30.41 -21.10 -19.52
C ASN A 565 -30.65 -19.62 -19.16
N TYR A 566 -31.27 -19.33 -18.01
CA TYR A 566 -31.73 -17.97 -17.69
C TYR A 566 -31.08 -17.42 -16.42
N ILE A 567 -30.59 -16.18 -16.50
CA ILE A 567 -30.23 -15.39 -15.33
C ILE A 567 -31.53 -14.86 -14.74
N GLN A 568 -31.71 -15.02 -13.42
CA GLN A 568 -32.94 -14.62 -12.73
C GLN A 568 -32.67 -13.39 -11.87
N TYR A 569 -33.55 -12.40 -11.97
CA TYR A 569 -33.54 -11.21 -11.13
C TYR A 569 -34.81 -11.16 -10.28
N ILE A 570 -34.66 -10.81 -9.00
CA ILE A 570 -35.75 -10.71 -8.04
C ILE A 570 -35.68 -9.35 -7.35
N LYS A 571 -36.79 -8.64 -7.24
CA LYS A 571 -36.93 -7.44 -6.44
C LYS A 571 -37.77 -7.73 -5.20
N LEU A 572 -37.24 -7.47 -4.02
CA LEU A 572 -37.95 -7.68 -2.76
C LEU A 572 -38.71 -6.41 -2.31
N LYS A 573 -39.81 -6.62 -1.57
CA LYS A 573 -40.55 -5.54 -0.90
C LYS A 573 -39.68 -4.85 0.17
N ALA A 574 -39.95 -3.57 0.43
CA ALA A 574 -39.25 -2.81 1.47
C ALA A 574 -39.40 -3.48 2.85
N GLY A 575 -38.31 -3.55 3.62
CA GLY A 575 -38.31 -4.11 4.97
C GLY A 575 -38.17 -5.64 5.06
N THR A 576 -38.05 -6.35 3.93
CA THR A 576 -37.84 -7.81 3.92
C THR A 576 -36.46 -8.17 4.49
N ASN A 577 -36.41 -9.09 5.44
CA ASN A 577 -35.14 -9.65 5.92
C ASN A 577 -34.60 -10.64 4.88
N VAL A 578 -33.56 -10.22 4.15
CA VAL A 578 -32.97 -10.99 3.03
C VAL A 578 -32.47 -12.35 3.46
N ALA A 579 -31.81 -12.47 4.61
CA ALA A 579 -31.26 -13.76 5.08
C ALA A 579 -32.38 -14.76 5.42
N ALA A 580 -33.43 -14.30 6.12
CA ALA A 580 -34.59 -15.14 6.41
C ALA A 580 -35.36 -15.52 5.14
N PHE A 581 -35.45 -14.59 4.18
CA PHE A 581 -36.09 -14.86 2.89
C PHE A 581 -35.29 -15.85 2.04
N GLU A 582 -33.97 -15.76 2.02
CA GLU A 582 -33.09 -16.69 1.30
C GLU A 582 -33.25 -18.12 1.83
N GLU A 583 -33.35 -18.31 3.15
CA GLU A 583 -33.64 -19.61 3.75
C GLU A 583 -35.03 -20.13 3.34
N LYS A 584 -36.06 -19.28 3.43
CA LYS A 584 -37.43 -19.59 2.99
C LYS A 584 -37.48 -19.98 1.51
N LEU A 585 -36.76 -19.23 0.66
CA LEU A 585 -36.66 -19.44 -0.79
C LEU A 585 -36.06 -20.82 -1.09
N ASN A 586 -34.93 -21.16 -0.46
CA ASN A 586 -34.29 -22.45 -0.62
C ASN A 586 -35.19 -23.61 -0.17
N ILE A 587 -35.85 -23.49 0.98
CA ILE A 587 -36.77 -24.52 1.49
C ILE A 587 -37.94 -24.72 0.51
N GLY A 588 -38.55 -23.63 0.05
CA GLY A 588 -39.68 -23.67 -0.87
C GLY A 588 -39.31 -24.27 -2.22
N LEU A 589 -38.23 -23.79 -2.85
CA LEU A 589 -37.76 -24.30 -4.15
C LEU A 589 -37.39 -25.79 -4.08
N ARG A 590 -36.69 -26.19 -3.03
CA ARG A 590 -36.30 -27.58 -2.81
C ARG A 590 -37.51 -28.49 -2.65
N LYS A 591 -38.46 -28.11 -1.79
CA LYS A 591 -39.62 -28.94 -1.47
C LYS A 591 -40.61 -29.03 -2.63
N ASN A 592 -40.93 -27.90 -3.25
CA ASN A 592 -42.04 -27.80 -4.18
C ASN A 592 -41.64 -28.10 -5.64
N TYR A 593 -40.37 -27.94 -5.99
CA TYR A 593 -39.92 -28.04 -7.39
C TYR A 593 -38.78 -29.04 -7.59
N TRP A 594 -37.62 -28.85 -6.95
CA TRP A 594 -36.47 -29.74 -7.19
C TRP A 594 -36.66 -31.16 -6.68
N MET A 595 -37.33 -31.38 -5.53
CA MET A 595 -37.61 -32.73 -5.03
C MET A 595 -38.56 -33.52 -5.94
N PRO A 596 -39.71 -32.97 -6.40
CA PRO A 596 -40.56 -33.62 -7.40
C PRO A 596 -39.83 -33.92 -8.71
N GLU A 597 -38.99 -33.00 -9.18
CA GLU A 597 -38.22 -33.19 -10.42
C GLU A 597 -37.12 -34.24 -10.28
N ALA A 598 -36.43 -34.29 -9.14
CA ALA A 598 -35.51 -35.37 -8.82
C ALA A 598 -36.20 -36.74 -8.76
N ARG A 599 -37.44 -36.81 -8.25
CA ARG A 599 -38.26 -38.04 -8.28
C ARG A 599 -38.60 -38.47 -9.70
N LYS A 600 -39.07 -37.54 -10.54
CA LYS A 600 -39.35 -37.81 -11.96
C LYS A 600 -38.09 -38.23 -12.72
N GLY A 601 -36.94 -37.68 -12.36
CA GLY A 601 -35.62 -38.04 -12.89
C GLY A 601 -35.07 -39.37 -12.40
N GLY A 602 -35.76 -40.09 -11.50
CA GLY A 602 -35.34 -41.40 -11.01
C GLY A 602 -34.25 -41.36 -9.93
N ALA A 603 -34.07 -40.24 -9.22
CA ALA A 603 -33.11 -40.13 -8.13
C ALA A 603 -33.43 -41.11 -6.99
N GLN A 604 -32.42 -41.87 -6.53
CA GLN A 604 -32.56 -42.80 -5.39
C GLN A 604 -32.86 -42.08 -4.08
N ASP A 605 -32.24 -40.91 -3.86
CA ASP A 605 -32.56 -40.00 -2.75
C ASP A 605 -32.87 -38.60 -3.29
N PRO A 606 -34.15 -38.32 -3.60
CA PRO A 606 -34.58 -37.00 -4.10
C PRO A 606 -34.32 -35.87 -3.11
N LYS A 607 -34.25 -36.16 -1.81
CA LYS A 607 -33.97 -35.14 -0.79
C LYS A 607 -32.51 -34.73 -0.86
N LYS A 608 -31.59 -35.70 -1.03
CA LYS A 608 -30.16 -35.44 -1.20
C LYS A 608 -29.87 -34.71 -2.51
N GLU A 609 -30.42 -35.17 -3.63
CA GLU A 609 -30.26 -34.51 -4.94
C GLU A 609 -30.78 -33.07 -4.94
N ALA A 610 -31.99 -32.84 -4.44
CA ALA A 610 -32.54 -31.49 -4.34
C ALA A 610 -31.77 -30.61 -3.32
N GLY A 611 -30.98 -31.22 -2.44
CA GLY A 611 -30.11 -30.51 -1.50
C GLY A 611 -28.80 -30.02 -2.06
N LYS A 612 -28.44 -30.44 -3.26
CA LYS A 612 -27.26 -29.96 -3.97
C LYS A 612 -27.44 -28.54 -4.51
N PHE A 613 -28.69 -28.13 -4.73
CA PHE A 613 -29.02 -26.80 -5.20
C PHE A 613 -29.27 -25.88 -4.01
N HIS A 614 -28.38 -24.91 -3.85
CA HIS A 614 -28.57 -23.83 -2.90
C HIS A 614 -28.43 -22.49 -3.61
N VAL A 615 -29.43 -21.64 -3.43
CA VAL A 615 -29.54 -20.32 -4.04
C VAL A 615 -29.16 -19.25 -3.02
N TYR A 616 -28.41 -18.26 -3.49
CA TYR A 616 -28.08 -17.04 -2.79
C TYR A 616 -28.61 -15.84 -3.56
N LEU A 617 -28.96 -14.78 -2.83
CA LEU A 617 -29.39 -13.52 -3.39
C LEU A 617 -28.22 -12.53 -3.41
N GLN A 618 -27.67 -12.28 -4.60
CA GLN A 618 -26.61 -11.31 -4.79
C GLN A 618 -27.22 -9.94 -5.12
N PRO A 619 -27.04 -8.89 -4.30
CA PRO A 619 -27.51 -7.54 -4.63
C PRO A 619 -26.90 -7.07 -5.95
N VAL A 620 -27.67 -6.34 -6.75
CA VAL A 620 -27.21 -5.79 -8.03
C VAL A 620 -25.92 -4.96 -7.90
N PRO A 621 -25.73 -4.07 -6.89
CA PRO A 621 -24.47 -3.34 -6.70
C PRO A 621 -23.24 -4.22 -6.46
N ASP A 622 -23.43 -5.49 -6.05
CA ASP A 622 -22.34 -6.42 -5.78
C ASP A 622 -21.95 -7.25 -7.03
N ILE A 623 -22.70 -7.14 -8.14
CA ILE A 623 -22.44 -7.91 -9.37
C ILE A 623 -21.04 -7.60 -9.90
N ASN A 624 -20.67 -6.34 -10.07
CA ASN A 624 -19.37 -6.00 -10.67
C ASN A 624 -18.18 -6.45 -9.81
N LEU A 625 -18.23 -6.33 -8.49
CA LEU A 625 -17.05 -6.51 -7.62
C LEU A 625 -16.94 -7.89 -6.96
N TYR A 626 -18.05 -8.63 -6.87
CA TYR A 626 -18.12 -9.92 -6.18
C TYR A 626 -18.55 -11.08 -7.08
N SER A 627 -18.37 -10.93 -8.40
CA SER A 627 -18.71 -11.97 -9.39
C SER A 627 -17.51 -12.62 -10.06
N TYR A 628 -16.30 -12.47 -9.50
CA TYR A 628 -15.06 -12.96 -10.11
C TYR A 628 -15.07 -14.47 -10.43
N ASP A 629 -15.76 -15.29 -9.63
CA ASP A 629 -15.84 -16.75 -9.82
C ASP A 629 -17.01 -17.21 -10.70
N PHE A 630 -17.76 -16.26 -11.30
CA PHE A 630 -18.93 -16.57 -12.10
C PHE A 630 -18.67 -16.29 -13.59
N SER A 631 -19.18 -17.18 -14.44
CA SER A 631 -19.21 -16.97 -15.90
C SER A 631 -20.56 -16.38 -16.30
N ASP A 632 -20.74 -15.05 -16.14
CA ASP A 632 -21.93 -14.31 -16.60
C ASP A 632 -21.79 -13.70 -18.00
N GLY A 633 -20.63 -13.84 -18.63
CA GLY A 633 -20.34 -13.16 -19.91
C GLY A 633 -20.19 -11.64 -19.78
N LEU A 634 -20.10 -11.12 -18.55
CA LEU A 634 -19.88 -9.70 -18.27
C LEU A 634 -18.41 -9.45 -17.90
N THR A 635 -17.93 -8.25 -18.20
CA THR A 635 -16.63 -7.80 -17.70
C THR A 635 -16.78 -7.38 -16.24
N ASN A 636 -16.48 -8.31 -15.32
CA ASN A 636 -16.54 -8.04 -13.89
C ASN A 636 -15.24 -7.42 -13.39
N GLY A 637 -15.37 -6.40 -12.55
CA GLY A 637 -14.31 -5.94 -11.66
C GLY A 637 -13.98 -6.98 -10.58
N ASP A 638 -12.97 -6.66 -9.78
CA ASP A 638 -12.60 -7.49 -8.65
C ASP A 638 -12.27 -6.58 -7.46
N ILE A 639 -13.01 -6.77 -6.37
CA ILE A 639 -12.81 -6.02 -5.13
C ILE A 639 -11.36 -6.08 -4.64
N ARG A 640 -10.62 -7.17 -4.95
CA ARG A 640 -9.21 -7.32 -4.59
C ARG A 640 -8.35 -6.25 -5.26
N PHE A 641 -8.62 -5.92 -6.52
CA PHE A 641 -7.90 -4.85 -7.22
C PHE A 641 -8.24 -3.47 -6.65
N VAL A 642 -9.48 -3.25 -6.23
CA VAL A 642 -9.89 -2.00 -5.57
C VAL A 642 -9.10 -1.77 -4.28
N TRP A 643 -9.04 -2.78 -3.40
CA TRP A 643 -8.25 -2.70 -2.16
C TRP A 643 -6.76 -2.54 -2.42
N LEU A 644 -6.25 -3.27 -3.39
CA LEU A 644 -4.84 -3.24 -3.77
C LEU A 644 -4.43 -1.86 -4.31
N PHE A 645 -5.21 -1.28 -5.22
CA PHE A 645 -4.95 0.08 -5.72
C PHE A 645 -5.12 1.13 -4.63
N GLY A 646 -6.09 0.97 -3.73
CA GLY A 646 -6.23 1.83 -2.55
C GLY A 646 -4.99 1.81 -1.65
N ALA A 647 -4.42 0.62 -1.40
CA ALA A 647 -3.18 0.48 -0.63
C ALA A 647 -1.99 1.13 -1.35
N VAL A 648 -1.86 0.97 -2.68
CA VAL A 648 -0.80 1.61 -3.48
C VAL A 648 -0.93 3.14 -3.45
N ALA A 649 -2.13 3.69 -3.63
CA ALA A 649 -2.39 5.12 -3.53
C ALA A 649 -1.97 5.65 -2.15
N LEU A 650 -2.35 4.95 -1.08
CA LEU A 650 -1.98 5.31 0.28
C LEU A 650 -0.45 5.30 0.48
N PHE A 651 0.25 4.28 -0.02
CA PHE A 651 1.72 4.23 0.07
C PHE A 651 2.40 5.38 -0.69
N ILE A 652 1.93 5.72 -1.89
CA ILE A 652 2.45 6.85 -2.68
C ILE A 652 2.24 8.17 -1.93
N LEU A 653 1.06 8.36 -1.33
CA LEU A 653 0.76 9.55 -0.54
C LEU A 653 1.66 9.64 0.70
N ILE A 654 1.84 8.53 1.41
CA ILE A 654 2.76 8.45 2.56
C ILE A 654 4.18 8.79 2.13
N ILE A 655 4.67 8.25 1.00
CA ILE A 655 5.99 8.57 0.44
C ILE A 655 6.12 10.09 0.20
N ALA A 656 5.11 10.72 -0.40
CA ALA A 656 5.12 12.16 -0.63
C ALA A 656 5.13 12.98 0.68
N CYS A 657 4.33 12.58 1.69
CA CYS A 657 4.34 13.19 3.01
C CYS A 657 5.69 13.03 3.72
N ILE A 658 6.26 11.83 3.69
CA ILE A 658 7.58 11.52 4.27
C ILE A 658 8.65 12.38 3.61
N ASN A 659 8.62 12.49 2.28
CA ASN A 659 9.53 13.33 1.54
C ASN A 659 9.42 14.81 2.00
N PHE A 660 8.19 15.33 2.12
CA PHE A 660 7.96 16.67 2.65
C PHE A 660 8.52 16.87 4.06
N ILE A 661 8.29 15.90 4.96
CA ILE A 661 8.80 15.91 6.34
C ILE A 661 10.33 15.90 6.33
N ASN A 662 10.94 15.01 5.54
CA ASN A 662 12.40 14.88 5.42
C ASN A 662 13.04 16.19 4.92
N LEU A 663 12.45 16.84 3.92
CA LEU A 663 12.98 18.11 3.39
C LEU A 663 12.76 19.28 4.33
N SER A 664 11.61 19.33 5.02
CA SER A 664 11.31 20.37 6.00
C SER A 664 12.21 20.25 7.24
N THR A 665 12.55 19.03 7.63
CA THR A 665 13.42 18.75 8.78
C THR A 665 14.90 18.91 8.45
N ALA A 666 15.34 18.58 7.23
CA ALA A 666 16.70 18.85 6.78
C ALA A 666 17.04 20.34 6.96
N LYS A 667 16.17 21.24 6.51
CA LYS A 667 16.38 22.69 6.59
C LYS A 667 16.15 23.34 7.96
N SER A 668 15.94 22.55 9.01
CA SER A 668 15.66 23.04 10.35
C SER A 668 16.76 23.94 10.92
N ALA A 669 18.03 23.65 10.60
CA ALA A 669 19.17 24.33 11.21
C ALA A 669 19.22 25.83 10.86
N GLY A 670 18.95 26.19 9.60
CA GLY A 670 18.87 27.60 9.19
C GLY A 670 17.67 28.34 9.82
N ARG A 671 16.55 27.63 10.01
CA ARG A 671 15.33 28.17 10.64
C ARG A 671 15.43 28.25 12.16
N ALA A 672 16.31 27.47 12.78
CA ALA A 672 16.47 27.45 14.24
C ALA A 672 16.89 28.82 14.77
N LYS A 673 17.77 29.56 14.06
CA LYS A 673 18.18 30.93 14.40
C LYS A 673 17.00 31.90 14.38
N GLU A 674 16.18 31.85 13.34
CA GLU A 674 14.95 32.66 13.21
C GLU A 674 13.96 32.39 14.34
N VAL A 675 13.72 31.11 14.65
CA VAL A 675 12.82 30.68 15.73
C VAL A 675 13.36 31.08 17.11
N GLY A 676 14.66 30.90 17.34
CA GLY A 676 15.33 31.31 18.58
C GLY A 676 15.20 32.81 18.81
N LEU A 677 15.50 33.62 17.78
CA LEU A 677 15.36 35.08 17.85
C LEU A 677 13.90 35.50 18.11
N ARG A 678 12.93 34.93 17.38
CA ARG A 678 11.51 35.24 17.59
C ARG A 678 11.01 34.92 18.99
N LYS A 679 11.46 33.80 19.58
CA LYS A 679 11.11 33.45 20.96
C LYS A 679 11.72 34.42 21.99
N VAL A 680 12.93 34.92 21.74
CA VAL A 680 13.54 35.98 22.58
C VAL A 680 12.74 37.28 22.47
N VAL A 681 12.22 37.59 21.28
CA VAL A 681 11.37 38.76 21.02
C VAL A 681 9.90 38.54 21.47
N GLY A 682 9.58 37.41 22.12
CA GLY A 682 8.27 37.18 22.75
C GLY A 682 7.28 36.30 21.95
N SER A 683 7.70 35.64 20.87
CA SER A 683 6.81 34.71 20.14
C SER A 683 6.56 33.42 20.91
N TYR A 684 5.30 33.13 21.20
CA TYR A 684 4.86 31.87 21.82
C TYR A 684 5.01 30.65 20.89
N ARG A 685 5.21 29.47 21.48
CA ARG A 685 5.35 28.20 20.73
C ARG A 685 4.15 27.91 19.81
N SER A 686 2.93 28.22 20.26
CA SER A 686 1.68 28.04 19.50
C SER A 686 1.64 28.87 18.22
N SER A 687 2.11 30.12 18.26
CA SER A 687 2.20 31.01 17.09
C SER A 687 3.17 30.46 16.03
N LEU A 688 4.31 29.90 16.47
CA LEU A 688 5.27 29.26 15.56
C LEU A 688 4.70 27.98 14.94
N ILE A 689 3.97 27.16 15.71
CA ILE A 689 3.28 25.96 15.19
C ILE A 689 2.27 26.38 14.13
N ALA A 690 1.41 27.36 14.41
CA ALA A 690 0.42 27.85 13.46
C ALA A 690 1.07 28.40 12.18
N GLN A 691 2.19 29.12 12.30
CA GLN A 691 2.94 29.63 11.16
C GLN A 691 3.48 28.49 10.27
N PHE A 692 4.14 27.48 10.83
CA PHE A 692 4.68 26.36 10.05
C PHE A 692 3.57 25.49 9.43
N LEU A 693 2.45 25.34 10.13
CA LEU A 693 1.29 24.63 9.61
C LEU A 693 0.68 25.39 8.42
N THR A 694 0.53 26.72 8.54
CA THR A 694 0.06 27.58 7.44
C THR A 694 0.97 27.49 6.22
N GLU A 695 2.29 27.46 6.42
CA GLU A 695 3.25 27.28 5.32
C GLU A 695 3.06 25.92 4.64
N SER A 696 2.88 24.85 5.41
CA SER A 696 2.66 23.49 4.89
C SER A 696 1.33 23.37 4.13
N LEU A 697 0.29 24.06 4.61
CA LEU A 697 -1.01 24.15 3.94
C LEU A 697 -0.92 24.88 2.60
N ILE A 698 -0.12 25.96 2.49
CA ILE A 698 0.11 26.63 1.21
C ILE A 698 0.83 25.71 0.22
N TYR A 699 1.86 25.00 0.65
CA TYR A 699 2.52 24.01 -0.20
C TYR A 699 1.54 22.93 -0.66
N SER A 700 0.73 22.39 0.25
CA SER A 700 -0.32 21.40 -0.06
C SER A 700 -1.31 21.95 -1.08
N PHE A 701 -1.84 23.16 -0.86
CA PHE A 701 -2.82 23.79 -1.74
C PHE A 701 -2.31 23.99 -3.16
N ILE A 702 -1.10 24.55 -3.33
CA ILE A 702 -0.47 24.70 -4.65
C ILE A 702 -0.25 23.33 -5.31
N SER A 703 0.16 22.32 -4.51
CA SER A 703 0.37 20.97 -5.01
C SER A 703 -0.92 20.29 -5.44
N PHE A 704 -2.04 20.54 -4.76
CA PHE A 704 -3.35 20.02 -5.15
C PHE A 704 -3.82 20.62 -6.48
N ILE A 705 -3.65 21.93 -6.68
CA ILE A 705 -3.96 22.57 -7.97
C ILE A 705 -3.13 21.93 -9.10
N LEU A 706 -1.82 21.82 -8.91
CA LEU A 706 -0.94 21.21 -9.91
C LEU A 706 -1.21 19.71 -10.08
N GLY A 707 -1.56 19.00 -9.02
CA GLY A 707 -1.91 17.58 -9.03
C GLY A 707 -3.21 17.31 -9.76
N ILE A 708 -4.21 18.18 -9.63
CA ILE A 708 -5.46 18.13 -10.39
C ILE A 708 -5.20 18.36 -11.88
N ILE A 709 -4.38 19.37 -12.23
CA ILE A 709 -3.99 19.63 -13.63
C ILE A 709 -3.23 18.42 -14.20
N ALA A 710 -2.27 17.87 -13.45
CA ALA A 710 -1.52 16.70 -13.86
C ALA A 710 -2.42 15.47 -14.01
N ALA A 711 -3.35 15.22 -13.08
CA ALA A 711 -4.32 14.14 -13.19
C ALA A 711 -5.21 14.31 -14.43
N TRP A 712 -5.70 15.52 -14.69
CA TRP A 712 -6.51 15.81 -15.88
C TRP A 712 -5.74 15.57 -17.19
N LEU A 713 -4.46 15.98 -17.27
CA LEU A 713 -3.60 15.71 -18.44
C LEU A 713 -3.27 14.21 -18.61
N LEU A 714 -3.11 13.48 -17.51
CA LEU A 714 -2.79 12.04 -17.52
C LEU A 714 -4.03 11.15 -17.65
N LEU A 715 -5.23 11.68 -17.44
CA LEU A 715 -6.49 10.94 -17.46
C LEU A 715 -6.73 10.18 -18.78
N PRO A 716 -6.48 10.75 -19.98
CA PRO A 716 -6.65 10.01 -21.24
C PRO A 716 -5.72 8.80 -21.35
N TYR A 717 -4.47 8.96 -20.92
CA TYR A 717 -3.50 7.86 -20.88
C TYR A 717 -3.94 6.80 -19.86
N PHE A 718 -4.39 7.21 -18.68
CA PHE A 718 -4.92 6.30 -17.67
C PHE A 718 -6.16 5.53 -18.17
N ASN A 719 -7.08 6.20 -18.85
CA ASN A 719 -8.26 5.59 -19.48
C ASN A 719 -7.88 4.53 -20.53
N SER A 720 -6.85 4.79 -21.34
CA SER A 720 -6.36 3.82 -22.32
C SER A 720 -5.79 2.55 -21.69
N ILE A 721 -5.09 2.68 -20.55
CA ILE A 721 -4.50 1.55 -19.83
C ILE A 721 -5.54 0.80 -19.01
N ALA A 722 -6.43 1.53 -18.33
CA ALA A 722 -7.49 0.97 -17.51
C ALA A 722 -8.64 0.40 -18.36
N ALA A 723 -8.70 0.73 -19.65
CA ALA A 723 -9.83 0.45 -20.54
C ALA A 723 -11.17 0.93 -19.93
N LYS A 724 -11.16 2.15 -19.39
CA LYS A 724 -12.31 2.81 -18.76
C LYS A 724 -12.48 4.21 -19.36
N SER A 725 -13.68 4.74 -19.29
CA SER A 725 -14.02 6.10 -19.72
C SER A 725 -14.21 7.01 -18.51
N LEU A 726 -13.20 7.13 -17.65
CA LEU A 726 -13.29 7.98 -16.46
C LEU A 726 -13.28 9.45 -16.88
N THR A 727 -14.19 10.21 -16.28
CA THR A 727 -14.27 11.66 -16.44
C THR A 727 -14.04 12.33 -15.08
N MET A 728 -13.55 13.57 -15.12
CA MET A 728 -13.36 14.34 -13.91
C MET A 728 -14.73 14.92 -13.48
N PRO A 729 -15.18 14.68 -12.24
CA PRO A 729 -16.51 15.06 -11.78
C PRO A 729 -16.57 16.55 -11.39
N TRP A 730 -16.31 17.44 -12.35
CA TRP A 730 -16.25 18.90 -12.13
C TRP A 730 -17.57 19.48 -11.64
N PHE A 731 -18.70 18.90 -12.06
CA PHE A 731 -20.05 19.37 -11.76
C PHE A 731 -20.66 18.70 -10.53
N GLU A 732 -19.98 17.70 -9.95
CA GLU A 732 -20.47 17.02 -8.77
C GLU A 732 -20.23 17.86 -7.52
N TRP A 733 -21.28 18.11 -6.75
CA TRP A 733 -21.24 18.99 -5.57
C TRP A 733 -20.26 18.51 -4.49
N TRP A 734 -20.00 17.20 -4.41
CA TRP A 734 -19.15 16.58 -3.40
C TRP A 734 -17.65 16.70 -3.73
N PHE A 735 -17.28 16.94 -4.99
CA PHE A 735 -15.90 16.89 -5.46
C PHE A 735 -15.02 17.98 -4.83
N VAL A 736 -15.48 19.23 -4.88
CA VAL A 736 -14.74 20.39 -4.34
C VAL A 736 -14.55 20.28 -2.81
N PRO A 737 -15.58 19.96 -1.99
CA PRO A 737 -15.39 19.73 -0.56
C PRO A 737 -14.38 18.62 -0.23
N VAL A 738 -14.40 17.50 -0.97
CA VAL A 738 -13.46 16.38 -0.75
C VAL A 738 -12.02 16.80 -1.01
N ILE A 739 -11.76 17.58 -2.08
CA ILE A 739 -10.43 18.11 -2.38
C ILE A 739 -9.95 19.08 -1.30
N LEU A 740 -10.82 20.01 -0.87
CA LEU A 740 -10.48 20.99 0.16
C LEU A 740 -10.16 20.30 1.49
N LEU A 741 -10.98 19.32 1.89
CA LEU A 741 -10.73 18.50 3.07
C LEU A 741 -9.43 17.71 2.94
N SER A 742 -9.19 17.08 1.79
CA SER A 742 -7.95 16.32 1.54
C SER A 742 -6.72 17.22 1.58
N THR A 743 -6.80 18.45 1.04
CA THR A 743 -5.73 19.44 1.10
C THR A 743 -5.38 19.82 2.53
N LEU A 744 -6.41 20.02 3.36
CA LEU A 744 -6.26 20.32 4.79
C LEU A 744 -5.63 19.14 5.52
N VAL A 745 -6.12 17.91 5.32
CA VAL A 745 -5.62 16.70 5.99
C VAL A 745 -4.18 16.42 5.58
N VAL A 746 -3.86 16.37 4.29
CA VAL A 746 -2.49 16.07 3.81
C VAL A 746 -1.51 17.16 4.24
N GLY A 747 -1.89 18.43 4.10
CA GLY A 747 -1.04 19.56 4.48
C GLY A 747 -0.80 19.65 5.99
N THR A 748 -1.81 19.33 6.80
CA THR A 748 -1.65 19.26 8.26
C THR A 748 -0.77 18.08 8.66
N LEU A 749 -1.02 16.86 8.16
CA LEU A 749 -0.22 15.67 8.48
C LEU A 749 1.25 15.87 8.14
N ALA A 750 1.55 16.42 6.96
CA ALA A 750 2.92 16.68 6.54
C ALA A 750 3.59 17.84 7.31
N GLY A 751 2.81 18.83 7.74
CA GLY A 751 3.28 19.99 8.50
C GLY A 751 3.42 19.74 10.01
N LEU A 752 2.70 18.74 10.56
CA LEU A 752 2.59 18.49 11.99
C LEU A 752 3.97 18.22 12.61
N TYR A 753 4.71 17.24 12.06
CA TYR A 753 6.00 16.85 12.59
C TYR A 753 7.03 18.00 12.54
N PRO A 754 7.27 18.67 11.39
CA PRO A 754 8.15 19.83 11.34
C PRO A 754 7.71 20.97 12.29
N ALA A 755 6.42 21.25 12.41
CA ALA A 755 5.92 22.32 13.27
C ALA A 755 6.22 22.07 14.76
N PHE A 756 5.98 20.85 15.25
CA PHE A 756 6.29 20.49 16.64
C PHE A 756 7.79 20.41 16.91
N TYR A 757 8.56 19.85 15.96
CA TYR A 757 10.01 19.72 16.06
C TYR A 757 10.71 21.08 16.06
N LEU A 758 10.41 21.95 15.08
CA LEU A 758 11.02 23.29 14.96
C LEU A 758 10.61 24.23 16.10
N SER A 759 9.35 24.16 16.53
CA SER A 759 8.86 24.97 17.64
C SER A 759 9.47 24.55 18.99
N GLY A 760 10.13 23.40 19.08
CA GLY A 760 10.77 22.90 20.30
C GLY A 760 12.14 23.52 20.62
N PHE A 761 12.77 24.27 19.70
CA PHE A 761 14.13 24.78 19.93
C PHE A 761 14.21 25.81 21.06
N SER A 762 15.16 25.60 21.98
CA SER A 762 15.42 26.52 23.11
C SER A 762 16.33 27.68 22.67
N PRO A 763 15.97 28.95 22.91
CA PRO A 763 16.75 30.12 22.48
C PRO A 763 18.21 30.10 22.95
N GLY A 764 18.45 29.71 24.20
CA GLY A 764 19.80 29.67 24.78
C GLY A 764 20.77 28.71 24.10
N GLN A 765 20.27 27.59 23.54
CA GLN A 765 21.11 26.64 22.78
C GLN A 765 21.35 27.11 21.35
N VAL A 766 20.37 27.81 20.75
CA VAL A 766 20.48 28.31 19.36
C VAL A 766 21.51 29.43 19.28
N LEU A 767 21.45 30.40 20.22
CA LEU A 767 22.31 31.58 20.23
C LEU A 767 23.76 31.25 20.63
N LYS A 768 23.97 30.21 21.45
CA LYS A 768 25.31 29.68 21.77
C LYS A 768 25.97 28.88 20.63
N GLY A 769 25.34 28.77 19.46
CA GLY A 769 25.89 28.03 18.32
C GLY A 769 25.88 26.51 18.42
N THR A 770 25.48 25.95 19.57
CA THR A 770 25.42 24.47 19.82
C THR A 770 24.40 23.73 18.94
N ILE A 771 23.51 24.45 18.26
CA ILE A 771 22.52 23.91 17.31
C ILE A 771 23.00 24.01 15.84
N SER A 772 24.16 24.63 15.58
CA SER A 772 24.70 24.77 14.21
C SER A 772 25.15 23.44 13.58
N THR A 773 25.29 22.37 14.37
CA THR A 773 25.70 21.03 13.93
C THR A 773 24.52 20.12 13.60
N GLY A 774 23.69 20.51 12.63
CA GLY A 774 22.73 19.60 11.98
C GLY A 774 21.56 19.13 12.84
N SER A 775 20.57 18.49 12.20
CA SER A 775 19.39 17.94 12.89
C SER A 775 19.82 17.01 14.04
N LYS A 776 19.31 17.25 15.25
CA LYS A 776 19.56 16.43 16.45
C LYS A 776 19.19 14.94 16.30
N ASN A 777 18.66 14.45 15.17
CA ASN A 777 18.45 13.02 14.97
C ASN A 777 18.51 12.53 13.50
N PRO A 778 19.71 12.15 12.97
CA PRO A 778 19.85 11.60 11.61
C PRO A 778 19.15 10.25 11.41
N VAL A 779 18.87 9.56 12.51
CA VAL A 779 18.27 8.21 12.53
C VAL A 779 16.84 8.18 11.99
N LEU A 780 15.95 9.06 12.47
CA LEU A 780 14.55 9.07 12.04
C LEU A 780 14.45 9.34 10.53
N ARG A 781 15.20 10.33 10.05
CA ARG A 781 15.31 10.64 8.62
C ARG A 781 15.79 9.44 7.83
N ASN A 782 16.85 8.77 8.30
CA ASN A 782 17.38 7.59 7.64
C ASN A 782 16.34 6.46 7.58
N GLY A 783 15.54 6.24 8.64
CA GLY A 783 14.44 5.26 8.63
C GLY A 783 13.31 5.61 7.68
N LEU A 784 12.95 6.89 7.61
CA LEU A 784 11.99 7.41 6.65
C LEU A 784 12.47 7.23 5.19
N VAL A 785 13.77 7.40 4.93
CA VAL A 785 14.37 7.13 3.61
C VAL A 785 14.37 5.63 3.30
N VAL A 786 14.75 4.78 4.26
CA VAL A 786 14.67 3.32 4.09
C VAL A 786 13.24 2.89 3.77
N PHE A 787 12.24 3.48 4.45
CA PHE A 787 10.83 3.19 4.20
C PHE A 787 10.41 3.47 2.78
N GLN A 788 10.74 4.67 2.33
CA GLN A 788 10.43 5.13 0.99
C GLN A 788 11.01 4.20 -0.08
N PHE A 789 12.30 3.84 0.03
CA PHE A 789 12.95 2.97 -0.94
C PHE A 789 12.43 1.53 -0.88
N ALA A 790 12.18 0.99 0.30
CA ALA A 790 11.69 -0.38 0.41
C ALA A 790 10.25 -0.51 -0.14
N ALA A 791 9.39 0.49 0.06
CA ALA A 791 8.07 0.53 -0.59
C ALA A 791 8.20 0.54 -2.13
N SER A 792 9.10 1.36 -2.69
CA SER A 792 9.37 1.36 -4.14
C SER A 792 9.91 0.02 -4.64
N ILE A 793 10.86 -0.60 -3.93
CA ILE A 793 11.44 -1.89 -4.29
C ILE A 793 10.37 -3.00 -4.28
N ILE A 794 9.47 -3.02 -3.29
CA ILE A 794 8.35 -3.98 -3.23
C ILE A 794 7.48 -3.86 -4.49
N LEU A 795 7.13 -2.64 -4.90
CA LEU A 795 6.34 -2.40 -6.12
C LEU A 795 7.07 -2.86 -7.40
N ILE A 796 8.38 -2.62 -7.50
CA ILE A 796 9.20 -3.08 -8.63
C ILE A 796 9.25 -4.61 -8.68
N ILE A 797 9.54 -5.28 -7.57
CA ILE A 797 9.60 -6.75 -7.51
C ILE A 797 8.23 -7.33 -7.88
N SER A 798 7.15 -6.77 -7.34
CA SER A 798 5.77 -7.20 -7.66
C SER A 798 5.50 -7.09 -9.15
N THR A 799 5.94 -6.00 -9.78
CA THR A 799 5.79 -5.76 -11.22
C THR A 799 6.57 -6.78 -12.05
N ILE A 800 7.82 -7.07 -11.69
CA ILE A 800 8.66 -8.08 -12.37
C ILE A 800 8.02 -9.47 -12.26
N VAL A 801 7.52 -9.85 -11.08
CA VAL A 801 6.86 -11.15 -10.88
C VAL A 801 5.57 -11.25 -11.69
N ILE A 802 4.72 -10.22 -11.68
CA ILE A 802 3.49 -10.17 -12.48
C ILE A 802 3.83 -10.29 -13.98
N TYR A 803 4.81 -9.52 -14.46
CA TYR A 803 5.24 -9.56 -15.85
C TYR A 803 5.73 -10.96 -16.25
N ASN A 804 6.57 -11.59 -15.42
CA ASN A 804 7.07 -12.94 -15.69
C ASN A 804 5.94 -13.99 -15.67
N GLN A 805 5.00 -13.89 -14.73
CA GLN A 805 3.83 -14.77 -14.69
C GLN A 805 2.98 -14.61 -15.96
N MET A 806 2.82 -13.38 -16.46
CA MET A 806 2.09 -13.11 -17.69
C MET A 806 2.79 -13.64 -18.93
N HIS A 807 4.09 -13.37 -19.04
CA HIS A 807 4.90 -13.90 -20.13
C HIS A 807 4.89 -15.44 -20.13
N PHE A 808 4.89 -16.06 -18.96
CA PHE A 808 4.78 -17.52 -18.82
C PHE A 808 3.43 -18.05 -19.30
N ILE A 809 2.33 -17.42 -18.91
CA ILE A 809 0.97 -17.81 -19.34
C ILE A 809 0.81 -17.66 -20.86
N LEU A 810 1.21 -16.52 -21.45
CA LEU A 810 0.98 -16.25 -22.87
C LEU A 810 1.80 -17.14 -23.81
N ASN A 811 2.95 -17.66 -23.36
CA ASN A 811 3.87 -18.46 -24.18
C ASN A 811 3.87 -19.95 -23.82
N ARG A 812 3.12 -20.38 -22.81
CA ARG A 812 3.03 -21.81 -22.46
C ARG A 812 2.29 -22.56 -23.56
N LYS A 813 2.70 -23.79 -23.83
CA LYS A 813 1.95 -24.70 -24.72
C LYS A 813 0.59 -25.00 -24.09
N VAL A 814 -0.47 -24.53 -24.73
CA VAL A 814 -1.87 -24.65 -24.28
C VAL A 814 -2.54 -25.95 -24.74
N GLY A 815 -1.84 -26.79 -25.51
CA GLY A 815 -2.37 -28.05 -26.05
C GLY A 815 -3.07 -27.92 -27.41
N PHE A 816 -3.14 -26.71 -27.97
CA PHE A 816 -3.64 -26.42 -29.32
C PHE A 816 -2.82 -25.30 -29.97
N ASP A 817 -2.87 -25.22 -31.30
CA ASP A 817 -2.27 -24.19 -32.12
C ASP A 817 -3.20 -22.97 -32.22
N LYS A 818 -2.77 -21.85 -31.64
CA LYS A 818 -3.48 -20.56 -31.71
C LYS A 818 -3.03 -19.64 -32.86
N ASP A 819 -1.78 -19.77 -33.29
CA ASP A 819 -1.16 -18.82 -34.23
C ASP A 819 -1.72 -19.00 -35.64
N GLN A 820 -2.00 -17.90 -36.35
CA GLN A 820 -2.51 -17.90 -37.73
C GLN A 820 -3.82 -18.71 -37.92
N VAL A 821 -4.64 -18.79 -36.87
CA VAL A 821 -6.00 -19.34 -36.94
C VAL A 821 -6.97 -18.17 -36.99
N MET A 822 -7.57 -17.95 -38.15
CA MET A 822 -8.59 -16.92 -38.35
C MET A 822 -9.97 -17.50 -38.01
N ILE A 823 -10.72 -16.84 -37.16
CA ILE A 823 -12.08 -17.21 -36.79
C ILE A 823 -13.03 -16.35 -37.63
N LEU A 824 -13.75 -16.97 -38.56
CA LEU A 824 -14.87 -16.35 -39.26
C LEU A 824 -16.10 -16.41 -38.35
N GLN A 825 -16.63 -15.23 -38.06
CA GLN A 825 -17.79 -15.05 -37.18
C GLN A 825 -19.08 -14.94 -38.02
N SER A 826 -20.23 -15.14 -37.37
CA SER A 826 -21.56 -15.00 -37.98
C SER A 826 -21.78 -15.90 -39.21
N THR A 827 -21.22 -17.11 -39.21
CA THR A 827 -21.37 -18.07 -40.34
C THR A 827 -22.77 -18.68 -40.45
N ASN A 828 -23.63 -18.43 -39.45
CA ASN A 828 -25.00 -18.88 -39.37
C ASN A 828 -25.86 -18.33 -40.51
N THR A 829 -25.54 -17.13 -40.99
CA THR A 829 -26.22 -16.47 -42.10
C THR A 829 -26.03 -17.15 -43.46
N LEU A 830 -25.00 -18.01 -43.61
CA LEU A 830 -24.80 -18.78 -44.83
C LEU A 830 -25.89 -19.85 -45.00
N GLY A 831 -26.47 -20.31 -43.90
CA GLY A 831 -27.40 -21.44 -43.86
C GLY A 831 -26.69 -22.80 -43.98
N ASN A 832 -27.37 -23.86 -43.53
CA ASN A 832 -26.81 -25.21 -43.37
C ASN A 832 -26.27 -25.82 -44.68
N GLN A 833 -26.89 -25.51 -45.82
CA GLN A 833 -26.46 -26.07 -47.11
C GLN A 833 -25.23 -25.35 -47.67
N ASN A 834 -25.16 -24.01 -47.56
CA ASN A 834 -24.06 -23.25 -48.14
C ASN A 834 -22.78 -23.28 -47.29
N ILE A 835 -22.88 -23.50 -45.96
CA ILE A 835 -21.69 -23.50 -45.09
C ILE A 835 -20.67 -24.58 -45.48
N ARG A 836 -21.12 -25.74 -45.94
CA ARG A 836 -20.26 -26.83 -46.40
C ARG A 836 -19.60 -26.52 -47.76
N ASN A 837 -20.37 -25.95 -48.68
CA ASN A 837 -19.85 -25.49 -49.98
C ASN A 837 -18.80 -24.39 -49.76
N PHE A 838 -19.08 -23.47 -48.84
CA PHE A 838 -18.15 -22.43 -48.44
C PHE A 838 -16.85 -22.98 -47.83
N LYS A 839 -16.93 -23.94 -46.89
CA LYS A 839 -15.75 -24.69 -46.36
C LYS A 839 -14.92 -25.30 -47.49
N THR A 840 -15.58 -25.92 -48.47
CA THR A 840 -14.91 -26.58 -49.61
C THR A 840 -14.18 -25.58 -50.49
N GLU A 841 -14.81 -24.43 -50.81
CA GLU A 841 -14.17 -23.37 -51.60
C GLU A 841 -13.03 -22.69 -50.83
N LEU A 842 -13.15 -22.49 -49.52
CA LEU A 842 -12.06 -21.95 -48.70
C LEU A 842 -10.82 -22.86 -48.72
N ASN A 843 -11.00 -24.18 -48.65
CA ASN A 843 -9.89 -25.14 -48.72
C ASN A 843 -9.15 -25.12 -50.06
N LYS A 844 -9.76 -24.60 -51.14
CA LYS A 844 -9.10 -24.43 -52.46
C LYS A 844 -8.18 -23.20 -52.51
N ILE A 845 -8.31 -22.25 -51.58
CA ILE A 845 -7.46 -21.07 -51.53
C ILE A 845 -6.05 -21.50 -51.11
N ALA A 846 -5.03 -21.23 -51.94
CA ALA A 846 -3.66 -21.68 -51.70
C ALA A 846 -3.07 -21.25 -50.34
N ALA A 847 -3.49 -20.09 -49.81
CA ALA A 847 -3.06 -19.58 -48.52
C ALA A 847 -3.69 -20.29 -47.31
N VAL A 848 -4.77 -21.06 -47.51
CA VAL A 848 -5.49 -21.80 -46.47
C VAL A 848 -4.89 -23.21 -46.32
N LYS A 849 -4.59 -23.60 -45.07
CA LYS A 849 -4.05 -24.92 -44.72
C LYS A 849 -5.17 -25.92 -44.44
N SER A 850 -6.14 -25.52 -43.63
CA SER A 850 -7.31 -26.31 -43.27
C SER A 850 -8.42 -25.39 -42.76
N VAL A 851 -9.65 -25.87 -42.83
CA VAL A 851 -10.85 -25.17 -42.37
C VAL A 851 -11.66 -26.12 -41.50
N SER A 852 -12.18 -25.64 -40.38
CA SER A 852 -13.07 -26.40 -39.49
C SER A 852 -14.30 -25.59 -39.11
N ILE A 853 -15.41 -26.27 -38.92
CA ILE A 853 -16.69 -25.75 -38.45
C ILE A 853 -16.91 -26.24 -37.02
N SER A 854 -17.25 -25.33 -36.11
CA SER A 854 -17.45 -25.64 -34.69
C SER A 854 -18.28 -24.58 -33.95
N ASP A 855 -18.91 -24.96 -32.85
CA ASP A 855 -19.55 -24.06 -31.88
C ASP A 855 -18.69 -23.70 -30.66
N TYR A 856 -17.64 -24.47 -30.39
CA TYR A 856 -16.73 -24.21 -29.26
C TYR A 856 -15.29 -24.01 -29.73
N LEU A 857 -14.65 -23.01 -29.12
CA LEU A 857 -13.21 -22.79 -29.22
C LEU A 857 -12.60 -22.67 -27.82
N PRO A 858 -11.31 -23.01 -27.65
CA PRO A 858 -10.59 -22.90 -26.38
C PRO A 858 -10.24 -21.46 -25.98
N VAL A 859 -11.16 -20.51 -26.18
CA VAL A 859 -11.08 -19.11 -25.78
C VAL A 859 -12.39 -18.62 -25.16
N ASN A 860 -12.32 -17.62 -24.27
CA ASN A 860 -13.51 -16.93 -23.78
C ASN A 860 -14.27 -16.30 -24.96
N GLY A 861 -15.58 -16.10 -24.82
CA GLY A 861 -16.40 -15.56 -25.90
C GLY A 861 -17.18 -16.62 -26.69
N THR A 862 -16.90 -17.91 -26.46
CA THR A 862 -17.61 -19.02 -27.12
C THR A 862 -18.53 -19.74 -26.13
N ALA A 863 -19.49 -20.53 -26.65
CA ALA A 863 -20.47 -21.23 -25.82
C ALA A 863 -19.78 -22.06 -24.72
N ARG A 864 -20.44 -22.28 -23.58
CA ARG A 864 -19.96 -23.19 -22.52
C ARG A 864 -21.17 -23.98 -22.02
N ASN A 865 -20.97 -25.25 -21.69
CA ASN A 865 -22.02 -26.11 -21.12
C ASN A 865 -21.43 -27.00 -20.01
N GLY A 866 -22.29 -27.67 -19.26
CA GLY A 866 -21.91 -28.53 -18.13
C GLY A 866 -22.81 -29.75 -18.09
N ASN A 867 -22.64 -30.66 -19.05
CA ASN A 867 -23.46 -31.86 -19.17
C ASN A 867 -22.97 -32.95 -18.21
N ALA A 868 -23.89 -33.83 -17.83
CA ALA A 868 -23.65 -34.90 -16.89
C ALA A 868 -23.41 -36.21 -17.64
N PHE A 869 -22.18 -36.71 -17.61
CA PHE A 869 -21.79 -37.94 -18.28
C PHE A 869 -21.70 -39.11 -17.29
N PHE A 870 -22.15 -40.27 -17.73
CA PHE A 870 -22.10 -41.51 -16.97
C PHE A 870 -21.51 -42.64 -17.79
N LYS A 871 -20.98 -43.67 -17.12
CA LYS A 871 -20.78 -44.96 -17.79
C LYS A 871 -22.15 -45.57 -18.08
N GLU A 872 -22.27 -46.20 -19.24
CA GLU A 872 -23.49 -46.93 -19.60
C GLU A 872 -23.92 -47.88 -18.47
N GLY A 873 -25.18 -47.76 -18.05
CA GLY A 873 -25.79 -48.63 -17.03
C GLY A 873 -25.42 -48.29 -15.58
N ARG A 874 -24.60 -47.25 -15.35
CA ARG A 874 -24.22 -46.78 -14.00
C ARG A 874 -24.82 -45.43 -13.61
N GLU A 875 -25.79 -44.94 -14.37
CA GLU A 875 -26.44 -43.63 -14.18
C GLU A 875 -27.10 -43.49 -12.78
N LYS A 876 -27.47 -44.62 -12.17
CA LYS A 876 -28.11 -44.68 -10.85
C LYS A 876 -27.16 -45.07 -9.71
N ILE A 877 -25.88 -45.33 -10.01
CA ILE A 877 -24.92 -45.95 -9.08
C ILE A 877 -23.73 -45.02 -8.82
N GLU A 878 -23.22 -44.36 -9.87
CA GLU A 878 -22.06 -43.48 -9.77
C GLU A 878 -22.49 -42.00 -9.93
N PRO A 879 -21.82 -41.06 -9.23
CA PRO A 879 -22.04 -39.64 -9.50
C PRO A 879 -21.62 -39.29 -10.93
N PRO A 880 -22.33 -38.38 -11.61
CA PRO A 880 -21.94 -37.97 -12.96
C PRO A 880 -20.57 -37.31 -12.99
N VAL A 881 -19.88 -37.48 -14.11
CA VAL A 881 -18.75 -36.63 -14.46
C VAL A 881 -19.30 -35.44 -15.25
N LEU A 882 -19.19 -34.25 -14.67
CA LEU A 882 -19.57 -33.03 -15.36
C LEU A 882 -18.48 -32.66 -16.37
N GLY A 883 -18.89 -32.44 -17.62
CA GLY A 883 -17.97 -32.11 -18.72
C GLY A 883 -18.63 -31.26 -19.79
N GLN A 884 -17.83 -30.74 -20.71
CA GLN A 884 -18.35 -30.01 -21.86
C GLN A 884 -18.59 -30.94 -23.06
N ILE A 885 -19.65 -30.70 -23.82
CA ILE A 885 -19.86 -31.33 -25.14
C ILE A 885 -19.69 -30.28 -26.23
N TRP A 886 -18.78 -30.51 -27.17
CA TRP A 886 -18.42 -29.58 -28.22
C TRP A 886 -18.78 -30.17 -29.58
N GLN A 887 -19.57 -29.44 -30.38
CA GLN A 887 -19.90 -29.88 -31.73
C GLN A 887 -18.82 -29.44 -32.70
N VAL A 888 -18.21 -30.42 -33.34
CA VAL A 888 -17.08 -30.21 -34.24
C VAL A 888 -17.24 -31.01 -35.50
N ASP A 889 -16.54 -30.59 -36.54
CA ASP A 889 -16.37 -31.37 -37.75
C ASP A 889 -15.14 -32.28 -37.69
N ASP A 890 -14.93 -33.01 -38.78
CA ASP A 890 -13.85 -33.97 -39.00
C ASP A 890 -12.45 -33.32 -39.05
N THR A 891 -12.36 -32.02 -39.35
CA THR A 891 -11.08 -31.31 -39.51
C THR A 891 -10.69 -30.46 -38.29
N TYR A 892 -11.47 -30.51 -37.20
CA TYR A 892 -11.25 -29.71 -35.99
C TYR A 892 -9.89 -29.98 -35.32
N LEU A 893 -9.61 -31.24 -35.00
CA LEU A 893 -8.34 -31.64 -34.36
C LEU A 893 -7.13 -31.24 -35.23
N GLN A 894 -7.25 -31.38 -36.56
CA GLN A 894 -6.19 -31.02 -37.51
C GLN A 894 -6.00 -29.49 -37.58
N THR A 895 -7.09 -28.72 -37.59
CA THR A 895 -7.05 -27.25 -37.73
C THR A 895 -6.48 -26.57 -36.50
N LEU A 896 -6.81 -27.09 -35.31
CA LEU A 896 -6.26 -26.61 -34.04
C LEU A 896 -5.01 -27.37 -33.58
N GLY A 897 -4.49 -28.32 -34.37
CA GLY A 897 -3.28 -29.08 -34.01
C GLY A 897 -3.40 -29.89 -32.72
N ILE A 898 -4.62 -30.25 -32.29
CA ILE A 898 -4.87 -31.04 -31.09
C ILE A 898 -4.47 -32.50 -31.38
N LYS A 899 -3.63 -33.06 -30.51
CA LYS A 899 -3.10 -34.42 -30.71
C LYS A 899 -4.09 -35.48 -30.24
N LEU A 900 -4.33 -36.48 -31.09
CA LEU A 900 -5.00 -37.71 -30.72
C LEU A 900 -3.97 -38.67 -30.10
N ILE A 901 -4.28 -39.22 -28.92
CA ILE A 901 -3.42 -40.15 -28.17
C ILE A 901 -3.77 -41.59 -28.49
N GLU A 902 -5.06 -41.90 -28.59
CA GLU A 902 -5.56 -43.26 -28.82
C GLU A 902 -6.80 -43.23 -29.73
N GLY A 903 -7.02 -44.28 -30.51
CA GLY A 903 -8.18 -44.42 -31.40
C GLY A 903 -8.05 -43.62 -32.71
N ARG A 904 -9.18 -43.11 -33.21
CA ARG A 904 -9.27 -42.40 -34.50
C ARG A 904 -10.04 -41.08 -34.38
N ASN A 905 -9.84 -40.20 -35.38
CA ASN A 905 -10.66 -39.00 -35.55
C ASN A 905 -12.01 -39.35 -36.22
N PHE A 906 -12.93 -38.38 -36.24
CA PHE A 906 -14.17 -38.47 -37.00
C PHE A 906 -13.90 -38.61 -38.50
N SER A 907 -14.76 -39.38 -39.18
CA SER A 907 -14.77 -39.49 -40.64
C SER A 907 -16.18 -39.29 -41.17
N TYR A 908 -16.31 -38.44 -42.19
CA TYR A 908 -17.58 -38.21 -42.87
C TYR A 908 -18.11 -39.45 -43.60
N GLU A 909 -17.22 -40.36 -44.00
CA GLU A 909 -17.57 -41.58 -44.74
C GLU A 909 -18.27 -42.63 -43.85
N LEU A 910 -18.21 -42.48 -42.52
CA LEU A 910 -18.78 -43.43 -41.57
C LEU A 910 -20.17 -42.98 -41.11
N ALA A 911 -21.16 -43.86 -41.30
CA ALA A 911 -22.54 -43.62 -40.94
C ALA A 911 -22.74 -43.39 -39.43
N ASP A 912 -22.01 -44.10 -38.56
CA ASP A 912 -22.15 -43.95 -37.10
C ASP A 912 -21.61 -42.60 -36.58
N ASP A 913 -20.56 -42.08 -37.22
CA ASP A 913 -20.01 -40.76 -36.91
C ASP A 913 -20.99 -39.66 -37.34
N THR A 914 -21.50 -39.76 -38.58
CA THR A 914 -22.47 -38.79 -39.11
C THR A 914 -23.86 -38.88 -38.46
N ALA A 915 -24.23 -40.05 -37.92
CA ALA A 915 -25.40 -40.23 -37.09
C ALA A 915 -25.22 -39.70 -35.64
N GLY A 916 -24.04 -39.18 -35.30
CA GLY A 916 -23.77 -38.57 -34.00
C GLY A 916 -23.70 -39.57 -32.84
N ARG A 917 -23.39 -40.84 -33.11
CA ARG A 917 -23.25 -41.88 -32.07
C ARG A 917 -21.81 -42.05 -31.57
N SER A 918 -20.85 -41.46 -32.27
CA SER A 918 -19.42 -41.49 -31.93
C SER A 918 -19.00 -40.22 -31.20
N ILE A 919 -18.10 -40.35 -30.22
CA ILE A 919 -17.50 -39.23 -29.49
C ILE A 919 -15.98 -39.40 -29.33
N ILE A 920 -15.28 -38.27 -29.21
CA ILE A 920 -13.86 -38.23 -28.84
C ILE A 920 -13.76 -37.54 -27.47
N ILE A 921 -13.02 -38.11 -26.53
CA ILE A 921 -12.90 -37.56 -25.16
C ILE A 921 -11.47 -37.14 -24.86
N ASN A 922 -11.25 -36.20 -23.94
CA ASN A 922 -9.89 -35.91 -23.47
C ASN A 922 -9.41 -36.86 -22.35
N GLN A 923 -8.13 -36.76 -21.98
CA GLN A 923 -7.53 -37.59 -20.93
C GLN A 923 -8.20 -37.34 -19.58
N SER A 924 -8.51 -36.08 -19.23
CA SER A 924 -9.24 -35.74 -18.00
C SER A 924 -10.61 -36.45 -17.92
N MET A 925 -11.36 -36.53 -19.02
CA MET A 925 -12.64 -37.25 -19.06
C MET A 925 -12.44 -38.76 -18.83
N ALA A 926 -11.50 -39.38 -19.55
CA ALA A 926 -11.19 -40.79 -19.39
C ALA A 926 -10.76 -41.13 -17.95
N GLN A 927 -9.93 -40.28 -17.34
CA GLN A 927 -9.44 -40.44 -15.97
C GLN A 927 -10.56 -40.27 -14.94
N LYS A 928 -11.40 -39.23 -15.04
CA LYS A 928 -12.49 -39.00 -14.08
C LYS A 928 -13.59 -40.04 -14.17
N LEU A 929 -13.88 -40.53 -15.38
CA LEU A 929 -14.74 -41.70 -15.54
C LEU A 929 -14.04 -42.99 -15.09
N GLY A 930 -12.72 -43.02 -14.89
CA GLY A 930 -12.01 -44.24 -14.51
C GLY A 930 -12.05 -45.31 -15.60
N LEU A 931 -11.98 -44.90 -16.87
CA LEU A 931 -11.89 -45.80 -18.03
C LEU A 931 -10.44 -46.25 -18.22
N LYS A 932 -10.19 -47.57 -18.14
CA LYS A 932 -8.86 -48.15 -18.41
C LYS A 932 -8.58 -48.37 -19.89
N HIS A 933 -9.62 -48.75 -20.64
CA HIS A 933 -9.62 -48.89 -22.10
C HIS A 933 -10.72 -47.98 -22.65
N PRO A 934 -10.41 -46.70 -22.88
CA PRO A 934 -11.41 -45.69 -23.20
C PRO A 934 -12.00 -45.89 -24.60
N VAL A 935 -11.21 -46.30 -25.59
CA VAL A 935 -11.71 -46.55 -26.95
C VAL A 935 -12.61 -47.78 -26.97
N GLY A 936 -13.81 -47.66 -27.56
CA GLY A 936 -14.87 -48.65 -27.56
C GLY A 936 -15.79 -48.61 -26.33
N ALA A 937 -15.45 -47.82 -25.30
CA ALA A 937 -16.32 -47.65 -24.14
C ALA A 937 -17.58 -46.86 -24.51
N ARG A 938 -18.68 -47.14 -23.80
CA ARG A 938 -19.97 -46.47 -24.00
C ARG A 938 -20.28 -45.57 -22.80
N ILE A 939 -20.56 -44.31 -23.12
CA ILE A 939 -20.85 -43.24 -22.16
C ILE A 939 -22.27 -42.73 -22.46
N SER A 940 -23.04 -42.41 -21.43
CA SER A 940 -24.39 -41.88 -21.57
C SER A 940 -24.50 -40.41 -21.14
N ASP A 941 -25.21 -39.62 -21.95
CA ASP A 941 -25.68 -38.25 -21.68
C ASP A 941 -26.98 -38.01 -22.46
N ASN A 942 -28.14 -38.24 -21.84
CA ASN A 942 -29.48 -38.26 -22.49
C ASN A 942 -29.60 -39.14 -23.76
N GLY A 943 -28.58 -39.96 -24.04
CA GLY A 943 -28.38 -40.85 -25.19
C GLY A 943 -27.08 -41.63 -24.98
N ILE A 944 -26.84 -42.70 -25.74
CA ILE A 944 -25.63 -43.54 -25.58
C ILE A 944 -24.65 -43.23 -26.71
N PHE A 945 -23.42 -42.90 -26.34
CA PHE A 945 -22.33 -42.57 -27.25
C PHE A 945 -21.18 -43.57 -27.10
N THR A 946 -20.51 -43.86 -28.21
CA THR A 946 -19.33 -44.73 -28.25
C THR A 946 -18.07 -43.89 -28.38
N VAL A 947 -17.12 -44.11 -27.48
CA VAL A 947 -15.81 -43.43 -27.52
C VAL A 947 -14.97 -44.03 -28.63
N ILE A 948 -14.63 -43.24 -29.65
CA ILE A 948 -13.82 -43.69 -30.81
C ILE A 948 -12.37 -43.21 -30.75
N GLY A 949 -12.07 -42.26 -29.86
CA GLY A 949 -10.73 -41.72 -29.69
C GLY A 949 -10.55 -40.96 -28.38
N VAL A 950 -9.29 -40.84 -27.97
CA VAL A 950 -8.86 -40.04 -26.83
C VAL A 950 -7.89 -38.98 -27.30
N MET A 951 -8.21 -37.71 -27.06
CA MET A 951 -7.35 -36.57 -27.36
C MET A 951 -6.53 -36.13 -26.14
N GLN A 952 -5.42 -35.44 -26.41
CA GLN A 952 -4.61 -34.80 -25.37
C GLN A 952 -5.41 -33.71 -24.65
N ASP A 953 -5.16 -33.56 -23.36
CA ASP A 953 -5.68 -32.43 -22.59
C ASP A 953 -5.17 -31.09 -23.14
N PHE A 954 -6.09 -30.15 -23.31
CA PHE A 954 -5.81 -28.78 -23.74
C PHE A 954 -6.55 -27.78 -22.85
N ASN A 955 -5.97 -26.59 -22.72
CA ASN A 955 -6.51 -25.52 -21.87
C ASN A 955 -7.59 -24.74 -22.62
N TYR A 956 -8.86 -25.09 -22.42
CA TYR A 956 -10.01 -24.41 -23.04
C TYR A 956 -10.64 -23.28 -22.22
N GLU A 957 -10.23 -23.17 -20.95
CA GLU A 957 -10.61 -22.11 -20.02
C GLU A 957 -9.37 -21.34 -19.55
N SER A 958 -9.56 -20.37 -18.65
CA SER A 958 -8.47 -19.66 -17.99
C SER A 958 -7.47 -20.65 -17.37
N MET A 959 -6.18 -20.54 -17.71
CA MET A 959 -5.06 -21.27 -17.09
C MET A 959 -4.87 -21.03 -15.57
N ARG A 960 -5.87 -20.46 -14.88
CA ARG A 960 -5.94 -20.45 -13.42
C ARG A 960 -6.46 -21.78 -12.87
N GLY A 961 -7.36 -22.46 -13.58
CA GLY A 961 -7.95 -23.74 -13.20
C GLY A 961 -7.25 -24.96 -13.83
N GLU A 962 -7.60 -26.14 -13.33
CA GLU A 962 -7.20 -27.42 -13.92
C GLU A 962 -7.98 -27.72 -15.21
N ILE A 963 -7.47 -28.60 -16.07
CA ILE A 963 -8.11 -28.96 -17.34
C ILE A 963 -9.31 -29.87 -17.05
N GLY A 964 -10.52 -29.40 -17.37
CA GLY A 964 -11.76 -30.15 -17.16
C GLY A 964 -12.04 -31.21 -18.24
N PRO A 965 -13.05 -32.08 -18.00
CA PRO A 965 -13.50 -33.08 -18.98
C PRO A 965 -14.16 -32.45 -20.22
N VAL A 966 -13.76 -32.88 -21.41
CA VAL A 966 -14.33 -32.45 -22.70
C VAL A 966 -14.66 -33.66 -23.57
N VAL A 967 -15.81 -33.58 -24.22
CA VAL A 967 -16.32 -34.52 -25.22
C VAL A 967 -16.51 -33.77 -26.52
N LEU A 968 -15.90 -34.23 -27.60
CA LEU A 968 -16.20 -33.78 -28.96
C LEU A 968 -17.29 -34.68 -29.54
N HIS A 969 -18.27 -34.06 -30.17
CA HIS A 969 -19.40 -34.68 -30.84
C HIS A 969 -19.43 -34.21 -32.30
N TYR A 970 -19.69 -35.13 -33.23
CA TYR A 970 -19.73 -34.77 -34.64
C TYR A 970 -21.06 -34.10 -35.00
N ALA A 971 -21.03 -32.78 -35.23
CA ALA A 971 -22.15 -32.04 -35.78
C ALA A 971 -21.68 -30.75 -36.46
N LEU A 972 -22.35 -30.35 -37.54
CA LEU A 972 -22.06 -29.11 -38.25
C LEU A 972 -22.81 -27.95 -37.60
N SER A 973 -22.22 -27.35 -36.57
CA SER A 973 -22.76 -26.11 -36.01
C SER A 973 -22.47 -24.94 -36.93
N THR A 974 -23.48 -24.14 -37.27
CA THR A 974 -23.31 -22.99 -38.15
C THR A 974 -22.77 -21.74 -37.46
N SER A 975 -22.45 -21.80 -36.17
CA SER A 975 -22.08 -20.61 -35.39
C SER A 975 -20.76 -19.96 -35.79
N MET A 976 -19.71 -20.74 -36.04
CA MET A 976 -18.36 -20.24 -36.33
C MET A 976 -17.61 -21.18 -37.26
N MET A 977 -16.66 -20.61 -38.01
CA MET A 977 -15.72 -21.37 -38.84
C MET A 977 -14.29 -20.90 -38.58
N THR A 978 -13.37 -21.84 -38.36
CA THR A 978 -11.96 -21.56 -38.17
C THR A 978 -11.17 -21.90 -39.43
N VAL A 979 -10.27 -21.01 -39.81
CA VAL A 979 -9.44 -21.11 -41.01
C VAL A 979 -7.98 -21.01 -40.59
N LYS A 980 -7.25 -22.13 -40.66
CA LYS A 980 -5.80 -22.14 -40.43
C LYS A 980 -5.10 -21.68 -41.69
N LEU A 981 -4.26 -20.65 -41.59
CA LEU A 981 -3.46 -20.15 -42.70
C LEU A 981 -2.09 -20.86 -42.76
N ARG A 982 -1.50 -20.98 -43.95
CA ARG A 982 -0.18 -21.61 -44.17
C ARG A 982 1.01 -20.71 -43.75
N GLY A 983 0.76 -19.46 -43.36
CA GLY A 983 1.76 -18.44 -43.10
C GLY A 983 2.21 -17.71 -44.37
N GLY A 984 2.81 -16.52 -44.22
CA GLY A 984 3.19 -15.65 -45.33
C GLY A 984 2.30 -14.39 -45.40
N ASP A 985 1.78 -14.08 -46.59
CA ASP A 985 0.96 -12.88 -46.82
C ASP A 985 -0.49 -13.05 -46.33
N VAL A 986 -0.68 -12.79 -45.05
CA VAL A 986 -1.99 -12.84 -44.37
C VAL A 986 -2.99 -11.85 -44.99
N GLN A 987 -2.53 -10.70 -45.51
CA GLN A 987 -3.43 -9.72 -46.11
C GLN A 987 -4.05 -10.24 -47.41
N ASN A 988 -3.25 -10.88 -48.26
CA ASN A 988 -3.77 -11.55 -49.47
C ASN A 988 -4.73 -12.70 -49.13
N ALA A 989 -4.46 -13.47 -48.06
CA ALA A 989 -5.38 -14.49 -47.60
C ALA A 989 -6.73 -13.90 -47.18
N ILE A 990 -6.72 -12.83 -46.37
CA ILE A 990 -7.92 -12.11 -45.95
C ILE A 990 -8.68 -11.56 -47.16
N ALA A 991 -7.99 -10.96 -48.14
CA ALA A 991 -8.62 -10.41 -49.33
C ALA A 991 -9.35 -11.49 -50.15
N ASN A 992 -8.71 -12.64 -50.37
CA ASN A 992 -9.30 -13.78 -51.07
C ASN A 992 -10.51 -14.35 -50.33
N ILE A 993 -10.40 -14.52 -49.01
CA ILE A 993 -11.50 -15.02 -48.17
C ILE A 993 -12.66 -14.02 -48.13
N SER A 994 -12.36 -12.72 -48.08
CA SER A 994 -13.36 -11.64 -48.14
C SER A 994 -14.10 -11.61 -49.47
N ALA A 995 -13.39 -11.82 -50.58
CA ALA A 995 -14.00 -11.92 -51.91
C ALA A 995 -14.92 -13.14 -52.01
N LEU A 996 -14.49 -14.29 -51.46
CA LEU A 996 -15.33 -15.49 -51.41
C LEU A 996 -16.56 -15.29 -50.52
N TRP A 997 -16.40 -14.65 -49.36
CA TRP A 997 -17.51 -14.33 -48.45
C TRP A 997 -18.59 -13.50 -49.16
N LYS A 998 -18.21 -12.45 -49.89
CA LYS A 998 -19.16 -11.60 -50.64
C LYS A 998 -19.99 -12.37 -51.67
N LYS A 999 -19.46 -13.47 -52.23
CA LYS A 999 -20.19 -14.32 -53.18
C LYS A 999 -21.30 -15.12 -52.49
N TYR A 1000 -21.06 -15.58 -51.27
CA TYR A 1000 -21.99 -16.43 -50.52
C TYR A 1000 -22.93 -15.63 -49.60
N SER A 1001 -22.48 -14.52 -49.04
CA SER A 1001 -23.27 -13.61 -48.20
C SER A 1001 -23.09 -12.15 -48.66
N PRO A 1002 -23.76 -11.74 -49.77
CA PRO A 1002 -23.57 -10.41 -50.36
C PRO A 1002 -24.11 -9.27 -49.49
N ASN A 1003 -25.05 -9.57 -48.58
CA ASN A 1003 -25.71 -8.58 -47.71
C ASN A 1003 -25.05 -8.47 -46.33
N GLN A 1004 -23.85 -9.05 -46.16
CA GLN A 1004 -23.17 -9.07 -44.87
C GLN A 1004 -21.67 -8.81 -45.00
N PRO A 1005 -21.12 -7.88 -44.20
CA PRO A 1005 -19.69 -7.70 -44.13
C PRO A 1005 -19.02 -8.95 -43.55
N ILE A 1006 -17.86 -9.32 -44.10
CA ILE A 1006 -17.04 -10.38 -43.50
C ILE A 1006 -16.55 -9.91 -42.14
N ARG A 1007 -16.69 -10.77 -41.12
CA ARG A 1007 -16.14 -10.54 -39.79
C ARG A 1007 -15.21 -11.67 -39.41
N TYR A 1008 -14.03 -11.28 -38.94
CA TYR A 1008 -13.04 -12.22 -38.47
C TYR A 1008 -12.27 -11.69 -37.26
N THR A 1009 -11.82 -12.61 -36.43
CA THR A 1009 -10.80 -12.39 -35.39
C THR A 1009 -9.69 -13.41 -35.56
N PHE A 1010 -8.58 -13.24 -34.85
CA PHE A 1010 -7.56 -14.29 -34.76
C PHE A 1010 -7.60 -14.94 -33.38
N LEU A 1011 -7.41 -16.27 -33.35
CA LEU A 1011 -7.49 -17.06 -32.12
C LEU A 1011 -6.41 -16.69 -31.09
N ASP A 1012 -5.24 -16.24 -31.54
CA ASP A 1012 -4.18 -15.76 -30.66
C ASP A 1012 -4.50 -14.39 -30.03
N GLU A 1013 -5.16 -13.50 -30.76
CA GLU A 1013 -5.70 -12.24 -30.22
C GLU A 1013 -6.79 -12.49 -29.18
N ASP A 1014 -7.74 -13.38 -29.47
CA ASP A 1014 -8.82 -13.74 -28.53
C ASP A 1014 -8.25 -14.44 -27.28
N PHE A 1015 -7.24 -15.29 -27.45
CA PHE A 1015 -6.51 -15.90 -26.33
C PHE A 1015 -5.77 -14.86 -25.49
N ALA A 1016 -5.12 -13.88 -26.11
CA ALA A 1016 -4.46 -12.78 -25.38
C ALA A 1016 -5.48 -11.92 -24.61
N ASN A 1017 -6.66 -11.69 -25.19
CA ASN A 1017 -7.74 -10.92 -24.58
C ASN A 1017 -8.31 -11.57 -23.31
N MET A 1018 -8.29 -12.91 -23.19
CA MET A 1018 -8.63 -13.60 -21.92
C MET A 1018 -7.79 -13.15 -20.72
N TYR A 1019 -6.59 -12.64 -20.98
CA TYR A 1019 -5.65 -12.17 -19.97
C TYR A 1019 -5.45 -10.66 -19.98
N ALA A 1020 -6.31 -9.93 -20.69
CA ALA A 1020 -6.23 -8.47 -20.79
C ALA A 1020 -6.28 -7.81 -19.41
N ASP A 1021 -7.14 -8.26 -18.49
CA ASP A 1021 -7.27 -7.64 -17.15
C ASP A 1021 -6.03 -7.78 -16.29
N VAL A 1022 -5.34 -8.93 -16.37
CA VAL A 1022 -4.06 -9.13 -15.67
C VAL A 1022 -2.98 -8.25 -16.30
N THR A 1023 -2.98 -8.12 -17.63
CA THR A 1023 -2.06 -7.25 -18.36
C THR A 1023 -2.29 -5.77 -18.03
N ARG A 1024 -3.55 -5.33 -17.98
CA ARG A 1024 -3.97 -3.97 -17.56
C ARG A 1024 -3.48 -3.69 -16.15
N THR A 1025 -3.72 -4.63 -15.22
CA THR A 1025 -3.23 -4.54 -13.84
C THR A 1025 -1.70 -4.37 -13.81
N GLY A 1026 -0.97 -5.20 -14.55
CA GLY A 1026 0.50 -5.09 -14.66
C GLY A 1026 0.98 -3.73 -15.17
N LYS A 1027 0.32 -3.16 -16.19
CA LYS A 1027 0.63 -1.82 -16.72
C LYS A 1027 0.37 -0.71 -15.69
N ILE A 1028 -0.74 -0.80 -14.96
CA ILE A 1028 -1.08 0.15 -13.89
C ILE A 1028 -0.03 0.08 -12.78
N PHE A 1029 0.34 -1.12 -12.33
CA PHE A 1029 1.39 -1.35 -11.34
C PHE A 1029 2.74 -0.78 -11.77
N THR A 1030 3.14 -1.04 -13.02
CA THR A 1030 4.38 -0.51 -13.58
C THR A 1030 4.39 1.01 -13.54
N SER A 1031 3.29 1.65 -13.95
CA SER A 1031 3.16 3.11 -13.95
C SER A 1031 3.29 3.71 -12.55
N PHE A 1032 2.65 3.09 -11.55
CA PHE A 1032 2.75 3.54 -10.15
C PHE A 1032 4.10 3.23 -9.51
N ALA A 1033 4.74 2.12 -9.86
CA ALA A 1033 6.10 1.82 -9.42
C ALA A 1033 7.08 2.88 -9.94
N VAL A 1034 7.01 3.23 -11.23
CA VAL A 1034 7.82 4.30 -11.83
C VAL A 1034 7.57 5.63 -11.12
N LEU A 1035 6.31 5.98 -10.87
CA LEU A 1035 5.97 7.21 -10.18
C LEU A 1035 6.52 7.24 -8.74
N ALA A 1036 6.36 6.15 -7.99
CA ALA A 1036 6.88 6.01 -6.64
C ALA A 1036 8.41 6.17 -6.60
N ILE A 1037 9.13 5.62 -7.58
CA ILE A 1037 10.58 5.80 -7.73
C ILE A 1037 10.92 7.26 -7.99
N ILE A 1038 10.21 7.94 -8.90
CA ILE A 1038 10.44 9.35 -9.21
C ILE A 1038 10.28 10.21 -7.96
N ILE A 1039 9.18 10.03 -7.21
CA ILE A 1039 8.92 10.76 -5.96
C ILE A 1039 10.01 10.44 -4.93
N ALA A 1040 10.45 9.19 -4.85
CA ALA A 1040 11.49 8.78 -3.94
C ALA A 1040 12.84 9.44 -4.25
N CYS A 1041 13.21 9.47 -5.54
CA CYS A 1041 14.46 10.05 -6.00
C CYS A 1041 14.47 11.57 -5.86
N LEU A 1042 13.34 12.25 -6.10
CA LEU A 1042 13.19 13.69 -5.83
C LEU A 1042 13.51 14.03 -4.37
N GLY A 1043 13.07 13.19 -3.42
CA GLY A 1043 13.40 13.37 -2.00
C GLY A 1043 14.86 13.14 -1.68
N LEU A 1044 15.45 12.08 -2.24
CA LEU A 1044 16.87 11.78 -2.09
C LEU A 1044 17.74 12.91 -2.69
N PHE A 1045 17.36 13.41 -3.86
CA PHE A 1045 18.01 14.52 -4.55
C PHE A 1045 18.11 15.75 -3.65
N ALA A 1046 16.98 16.24 -3.13
CA ALA A 1046 16.98 17.44 -2.31
C ALA A 1046 17.63 17.23 -0.94
N LEU A 1047 17.60 16.01 -0.39
CA LEU A 1047 18.34 15.68 0.83
C LEU A 1047 19.87 15.65 0.59
N SER A 1048 20.31 15.08 -0.52
CA SER A 1048 21.74 15.06 -0.89
C SER A 1048 22.28 16.47 -1.12
N ALA A 1049 21.48 17.33 -1.76
CA ALA A 1049 21.80 18.74 -1.95
C ALA A 1049 21.96 19.48 -0.62
N PHE A 1050 21.08 19.22 0.34
CA PHE A 1050 21.18 19.79 1.68
C PHE A 1050 22.44 19.32 2.43
N LEU A 1051 22.75 18.02 2.40
CA LEU A 1051 23.94 17.50 3.08
C LEU A 1051 25.24 18.03 2.45
N ALA A 1052 25.27 18.17 1.13
CA ALA A 1052 26.39 18.78 0.43
C ALA A 1052 26.58 20.25 0.82
N GLU A 1053 25.49 21.01 0.96
CA GLU A 1053 25.50 22.40 1.45
C GLU A 1053 26.04 22.47 2.90
N GLN A 1054 25.58 21.56 3.77
CA GLN A 1054 25.99 21.51 5.17
C GLN A 1054 27.46 21.11 5.36
N ARG A 1055 27.96 20.18 4.53
CA ARG A 1055 29.36 19.72 4.55
C ARG A 1055 30.29 20.56 3.67
N SER A 1056 29.84 21.69 3.13
CA SER A 1056 30.63 22.52 2.20
C SER A 1056 31.99 22.97 2.76
N LYS A 1057 32.07 23.39 4.03
CA LYS A 1057 33.35 23.73 4.70
C LYS A 1057 34.27 22.52 4.83
N GLU A 1058 33.73 21.38 5.27
CA GLU A 1058 34.47 20.13 5.41
C GLU A 1058 35.03 19.65 4.06
N ILE A 1059 34.20 19.71 3.00
CA ILE A 1059 34.57 19.38 1.62
C ILE A 1059 35.66 20.35 1.12
N GLY A 1060 35.52 21.65 1.39
CA GLY A 1060 36.52 22.66 1.04
C GLY A 1060 37.87 22.40 1.70
N ILE A 1061 37.89 22.12 3.01
CA ILE A 1061 39.11 21.77 3.75
C ILE A 1061 39.74 20.50 3.18
N ARG A 1062 38.97 19.43 2.99
CA ARG A 1062 39.46 18.16 2.43
C ARG A 1062 40.05 18.34 1.02
N LYS A 1063 39.42 19.17 0.19
CA LYS A 1063 39.89 19.47 -1.18
C LYS A 1063 41.19 20.27 -1.17
N VAL A 1064 41.34 21.23 -0.26
CA VAL A 1064 42.61 21.94 -0.03
C VAL A 1064 43.70 20.99 0.50
N LEU A 1065 43.32 19.99 1.31
CA LEU A 1065 44.20 18.92 1.79
C LEU A 1065 44.47 17.81 0.77
N GLY A 1066 44.07 17.98 -0.50
CA GLY A 1066 44.41 17.05 -1.60
C GLY A 1066 43.41 15.91 -1.85
N ALA A 1067 42.21 15.93 -1.24
CA ALA A 1067 41.19 14.92 -1.53
C ALA A 1067 40.68 15.03 -2.99
N SER A 1068 40.68 13.92 -3.72
CA SER A 1068 40.15 13.85 -5.08
C SER A 1068 38.62 14.06 -5.11
N VAL A 1069 38.11 14.59 -6.23
CA VAL A 1069 36.67 14.74 -6.49
C VAL A 1069 35.94 13.40 -6.33
N GLN A 1070 36.55 12.31 -6.79
CA GLN A 1070 36.02 10.96 -6.65
C GLN A 1070 35.95 10.50 -5.19
N GLY A 1071 36.95 10.80 -4.36
CA GLY A 1071 36.94 10.47 -2.94
C GLY A 1071 35.82 11.20 -2.17
N ILE A 1072 35.60 12.49 -2.48
CA ILE A 1072 34.51 13.28 -1.90
C ILE A 1072 33.13 12.76 -2.34
N THR A 1073 32.99 12.45 -3.63
CA THR A 1073 31.74 11.94 -4.21
C THR A 1073 31.38 10.57 -3.64
N THR A 1074 32.36 9.69 -3.47
CA THR A 1074 32.19 8.35 -2.89
C THR A 1074 31.74 8.46 -1.43
N LEU A 1075 32.40 9.32 -0.64
CA LEU A 1075 32.04 9.52 0.76
C LEU A 1075 30.58 9.99 0.94
N LEU A 1076 30.13 10.93 0.11
CA LEU A 1076 28.76 11.43 0.15
C LEU A 1076 27.73 10.39 -0.33
N SER A 1077 28.08 9.61 -1.36
CA SER A 1077 27.16 8.62 -1.95
C SER A 1077 26.99 7.38 -1.08
N LEU A 1078 28.05 6.95 -0.39
CA LEU A 1078 28.07 5.71 0.41
C LEU A 1078 27.13 5.78 1.62
N ASP A 1079 26.90 6.97 2.18
CA ASP A 1079 25.92 7.21 3.25
C ASP A 1079 24.48 6.90 2.77
N PHE A 1080 24.16 7.17 1.51
CA PHE A 1080 22.85 6.90 0.92
C PHE A 1080 22.71 5.47 0.39
N VAL A 1081 23.75 4.95 -0.27
CA VAL A 1081 23.77 3.56 -0.75
C VAL A 1081 23.55 2.59 0.41
N LYS A 1082 24.13 2.84 1.59
CA LYS A 1082 23.85 2.05 2.81
C LYS A 1082 22.36 1.99 3.15
N LEU A 1083 21.64 3.10 3.05
CA LEU A 1083 20.19 3.14 3.32
C LEU A 1083 19.41 2.35 2.28
N VAL A 1084 19.79 2.44 1.01
CA VAL A 1084 19.18 1.66 -0.08
C VAL A 1084 19.44 0.16 0.12
N MET A 1085 20.65 -0.24 0.52
CA MET A 1085 20.97 -1.64 0.80
C MET A 1085 20.14 -2.21 1.97
N VAL A 1086 19.95 -1.42 3.03
CA VAL A 1086 19.05 -1.80 4.14
C VAL A 1086 17.61 -1.92 3.64
N ALA A 1087 17.16 -1.02 2.77
CA ALA A 1087 15.84 -1.10 2.17
C ALA A 1087 15.66 -2.38 1.33
N ILE A 1088 16.66 -2.78 0.53
CA ILE A 1088 16.64 -4.03 -0.26
C ILE A 1088 16.49 -5.25 0.64
N LEU A 1089 17.25 -5.30 1.75
CA LEU A 1089 17.20 -6.39 2.73
C LEU A 1089 15.82 -6.56 3.36
N ILE A 1090 15.09 -5.46 3.59
CA ILE A 1090 13.74 -5.47 4.17
C ILE A 1090 12.68 -5.76 3.10
N ALA A 1091 12.80 -5.12 1.94
CA ALA A 1091 11.83 -5.21 0.86
C ALA A 1091 11.75 -6.63 0.26
N SER A 1092 12.90 -7.30 0.11
CA SER A 1092 12.98 -8.62 -0.54
C SER A 1092 12.10 -9.69 0.14
N PRO A 1093 12.20 -9.95 1.45
CA PRO A 1093 11.36 -10.97 2.10
C PRO A 1093 9.86 -10.60 2.08
N ILE A 1094 9.53 -9.32 2.24
CA ILE A 1094 8.13 -8.85 2.21
C ILE A 1094 7.55 -9.05 0.80
N ALA A 1095 8.28 -8.64 -0.24
CA ALA A 1095 7.85 -8.81 -1.63
C ALA A 1095 7.74 -10.30 -2.00
N TRP A 1096 8.70 -11.13 -1.56
CA TRP A 1096 8.64 -12.58 -1.77
C TRP A 1096 7.38 -13.18 -1.15
N TRP A 1097 7.09 -12.87 0.12
CA TRP A 1097 5.93 -13.42 0.81
C TRP A 1097 4.61 -13.00 0.15
N THR A 1098 4.43 -11.71 -0.13
CA THR A 1098 3.21 -11.18 -0.77
C THR A 1098 3.01 -11.78 -2.16
N MET A 1099 4.06 -11.82 -2.98
CA MET A 1099 3.96 -12.36 -4.34
C MET A 1099 3.84 -13.87 -4.36
N HIS A 1100 4.42 -14.57 -3.39
CA HIS A 1100 4.24 -16.01 -3.26
C HIS A 1100 2.78 -16.34 -3.01
N GLN A 1101 2.13 -15.67 -2.05
CA GLN A 1101 0.70 -15.84 -1.77
C GLN A 1101 -0.17 -15.53 -3.00
N TRP A 1102 0.13 -14.45 -3.72
CA TRP A 1102 -0.59 -14.12 -4.95
C TRP A 1102 -0.44 -15.20 -6.04
N LEU A 1103 0.77 -15.76 -6.20
CA LEU A 1103 1.04 -16.84 -7.16
C LEU A 1103 0.36 -18.18 -6.77
N GLN A 1104 -0.07 -18.37 -5.53
CA GLN A 1104 -0.77 -19.60 -5.13
C GLN A 1104 -2.15 -19.76 -5.79
N ASN A 1105 -2.72 -18.68 -6.34
CA ASN A 1105 -4.00 -18.71 -7.04
C ASN A 1105 -3.93 -19.23 -8.48
N PHE A 1106 -2.73 -19.44 -9.01
CA PHE A 1106 -2.54 -19.93 -10.36
C PHE A 1106 -2.13 -21.40 -10.26
N ALA A 1107 -2.92 -22.29 -10.85
CA ALA A 1107 -2.52 -23.69 -11.02
C ALA A 1107 -1.15 -23.79 -11.72
N TYR A 1108 -0.94 -22.92 -12.72
CA TYR A 1108 0.32 -22.79 -13.45
C TYR A 1108 1.04 -21.48 -13.06
N ARG A 1109 2.11 -21.60 -12.27
CA ARG A 1109 2.84 -20.45 -11.69
C ARG A 1109 4.34 -20.48 -11.94
N VAL A 1110 4.95 -19.30 -12.07
CA VAL A 1110 6.40 -19.14 -12.10
C VAL A 1110 7.01 -19.31 -10.71
N THR A 1111 8.23 -19.83 -10.64
CA THR A 1111 9.03 -19.85 -9.40
C THR A 1111 9.75 -18.53 -9.22
N ILE A 1112 9.54 -17.87 -8.08
CA ILE A 1112 10.23 -16.60 -7.76
C ILE A 1112 11.73 -16.87 -7.64
N SER A 1113 12.51 -16.35 -8.59
CA SER A 1113 13.95 -16.58 -8.69
C SER A 1113 14.73 -15.41 -8.11
N TRP A 1114 15.92 -15.68 -7.56
CA TRP A 1114 16.74 -14.67 -6.86
C TRP A 1114 17.12 -13.46 -7.75
N TRP A 1115 17.28 -13.67 -9.06
CA TRP A 1115 17.67 -12.62 -10.00
C TRP A 1115 16.64 -11.48 -10.07
N MET A 1116 15.36 -11.75 -9.79
CA MET A 1116 14.30 -10.74 -9.80
C MET A 1116 14.54 -9.67 -8.71
N PHE A 1117 15.02 -10.11 -7.54
CA PHE A 1117 15.42 -9.22 -6.45
C PHE A 1117 16.72 -8.49 -6.78
N ALA A 1118 17.69 -9.19 -7.39
CA ALA A 1118 18.96 -8.59 -7.79
C ALA A 1118 18.74 -7.48 -8.83
N LEU A 1119 17.89 -7.71 -9.84
CA LEU A 1119 17.55 -6.74 -10.88
C LEU A 1119 16.86 -5.50 -10.28
N ALA A 1120 15.85 -5.70 -9.44
CA ALA A 1120 15.16 -4.60 -8.77
C ALA A 1120 16.10 -3.80 -7.85
N GLY A 1121 16.92 -4.49 -7.05
CA GLY A 1121 17.89 -3.89 -6.14
C GLY A 1121 18.97 -3.10 -6.88
N LEU A 1122 19.58 -3.68 -7.92
CA LEU A 1122 20.58 -3.02 -8.76
C LEU A 1122 19.99 -1.80 -9.46
N GLY A 1123 18.79 -1.91 -10.01
CA GLY A 1123 18.10 -0.78 -10.64
C GLY A 1123 17.92 0.39 -9.69
N VAL A 1124 17.42 0.14 -8.47
CA VAL A 1124 17.23 1.20 -7.47
C VAL A 1124 18.55 1.79 -6.97
N VAL A 1125 19.58 0.96 -6.77
CA VAL A 1125 20.93 1.44 -6.40
C VAL A 1125 21.49 2.35 -7.49
N LEU A 1126 21.35 1.96 -8.76
CA LEU A 1126 21.85 2.73 -9.90
C LEU A 1126 21.12 4.08 -10.00
N ILE A 1127 19.80 4.10 -9.87
CA ILE A 1127 19.01 5.34 -9.88
C ILE A 1127 19.39 6.23 -8.69
N ALA A 1128 19.54 5.67 -7.49
CA ALA A 1128 19.97 6.41 -6.30
C ALA A 1128 21.38 7.01 -6.49
N LEU A 1129 22.31 6.24 -7.05
CA LEU A 1129 23.66 6.70 -7.38
C LEU A 1129 23.64 7.83 -8.39
N ILE A 1130 22.89 7.72 -9.50
CA ILE A 1130 22.76 8.80 -10.49
C ILE A 1130 22.25 10.08 -9.81
N THR A 1131 21.21 9.94 -8.99
CA THR A 1131 20.55 11.05 -8.30
C THR A 1131 21.50 11.77 -7.33
N VAL A 1132 22.25 11.02 -6.52
CA VAL A 1132 23.17 11.57 -5.51
C VAL A 1132 24.48 12.06 -6.13
N SER A 1133 25.00 11.33 -7.13
CA SER A 1133 26.29 11.64 -7.77
C SER A 1133 26.24 12.98 -8.49
N PHE A 1134 25.13 13.30 -9.18
CA PHE A 1134 24.98 14.58 -9.86
C PHE A 1134 25.23 15.78 -8.92
N GLN A 1135 24.64 15.75 -7.72
CA GLN A 1135 24.78 16.81 -6.75
C GLN A 1135 26.12 16.76 -5.98
N SER A 1136 26.60 15.55 -5.69
CA SER A 1136 27.88 15.34 -5.01
C SER A 1136 29.05 15.81 -5.88
N ILE A 1137 29.01 15.55 -7.19
CA ILE A 1137 29.99 16.03 -8.18
C ILE A 1137 29.93 17.56 -8.26
N LYS A 1138 28.72 18.15 -8.37
CA LYS A 1138 28.55 19.60 -8.40
C LYS A 1138 29.15 20.28 -7.15
N ALA A 1139 28.96 19.69 -5.98
CA ALA A 1139 29.53 20.19 -4.72
C ALA A 1139 31.06 20.00 -4.67
N ALA A 1140 31.56 18.85 -5.12
CA ALA A 1140 32.98 18.55 -5.16
C ALA A 1140 33.75 19.41 -6.20
N LEU A 1141 33.09 19.86 -7.27
CA LEU A 1141 33.65 20.77 -8.27
C LEU A 1141 33.66 22.24 -7.82
N ALA A 1142 32.90 22.60 -6.76
CA ALA A 1142 32.84 23.97 -6.27
C ALA A 1142 34.24 24.49 -5.85
N ASN A 1143 34.46 25.80 -6.06
CA ASN A 1143 35.73 26.44 -5.75
C ASN A 1143 35.91 26.55 -4.22
N PRO A 1144 36.95 25.92 -3.63
CA PRO A 1144 37.16 25.90 -2.17
C PRO A 1144 37.38 27.30 -1.58
N VAL A 1145 37.90 28.26 -2.35
CA VAL A 1145 38.09 29.65 -1.91
C VAL A 1145 36.76 30.32 -1.61
N LYS A 1146 35.71 30.05 -2.41
CA LYS A 1146 34.36 30.56 -2.16
C LYS A 1146 33.73 29.90 -0.93
N SER A 1147 33.97 28.60 -0.72
CA SER A 1147 33.42 27.84 0.41
C SER A 1147 34.06 28.17 1.77
N LEU A 1148 35.32 28.61 1.78
CA LEU A 1148 36.03 29.01 3.00
C LEU A 1148 35.81 30.48 3.36
N ARG A 1149 35.55 31.35 2.38
CA ARG A 1149 35.37 32.80 2.56
C ARG A 1149 33.93 33.22 2.90
N SER A 1150 32.94 32.34 2.73
CA SER A 1150 31.54 32.63 3.04
C SER A 1150 31.27 32.61 4.55
N GLU A 1151 31.12 33.79 5.15
CA GLU A 1151 30.32 34.04 6.35
C GLU A 1151 29.19 35.03 6.05
#